data_AF-A0A928UEX3-F1
#
_entry.id   AF-A0A928UEX3-F1
#
_cell.length_a   1.000
_cell.length_b   1.000
_cell.length_c   1.000
_cell.angle_alpha   90.00
_cell.angle_beta   90.00
_cell.angle_gamma   90.00
#
_symmetry.space_group_name_H-M   'P 1'
#
loop_
_entity.id
_entity.type
_entity.pdbx_description
1 polymer ?
#
loop_
_entity_poly.entity_id
_entity_poly.type
_entity_poly.pdbx_seq_one_letter_code
_entity_poly.pdbx_strand_id
1 'polypeptide(L)'
;MEKINTFIAKITRPKIAGIFPRERLFRLMDKGRDKPVIWISAPAGSGKTTLAASYLNSRKLSYLWYRVDEGDADIATFFYSMGIAVKKAVPSHRKPLPLLTPEYQQSIPLFTKRYFEELYSRLTSPWIIVFDNIQDAPVNSLFHKTLTSSLDIIPDGISIIAVSRNDPPPHYASISANNKSHLIGREEVRFTMKESKEILLVGAKKRIANTSLTRLYTQTEGWAAGLVLIAEHIRTKGLDDTLRSGSIYEKAFDYFANEIFIKTDKKTQIFLLKTAFLPRMTIHMAEKLTGVSESGRILHELTRKNYFTTAHYQKETIYQYHPLFREFLLSRARDSFDTGRLSAMQRKAAALLGKSGQIEDAALLFINVGDWDGLIKLTCSHASSLIAQGRTKTLVEWITNIPEETRDNEPWILYWHGVCKLSYNLTESRGCFDRAFMQFRAWNEQTGMWLSWSYAVDTIFHEFEDFPRLDNYASLFDDIFQKRTPFPSFEVELRVLPCRFFIMAMREPNHPEIDKWAHRVFLCLQECREVNLRLQLGFHLAVHYLWMGDFANVGIVINSISEGLRSETILPMERLLWENTKAMYAWLTGSVESCLRTVSEALKLSCETGIHFWDHHLLSFAACAALSDGDIETANGMIRKIASGLTHARKIDIIFYHFLCAWRDLTSGNLSSAAEHMRIHTSLVAKIGAYLPVAVNHVAAAHIFAARGEYREAISWLNRAQQIGRQTKSKLIKHMCLLTKAWLALECSGKGTSEEEGLAALRKAMSFGREHRFINCFLWRPEVVSRLCIKALEAGIEAEYVRELVRTRKLVPDTPPLGCENWPWPLKIFTLGRFTLLKEDSPVSMSGKVPRKPLELIKAIISLGSKEVSIDRVTNMLWPDTEGDMAHHAFESTLYRLRRLIGNDAAIKLQGGHLSLDSRYCWVDVWVFERLLEEIAGASVSEKPVPLVRPDVLKLFEKAFDLYKGCFLPADISCLWTVSIRKSLQKKFFRLVMLSGNYLERAKQWQIAVEYYERAIEIDNLAEEFYQRLMMCHHRLDKRLEAVKVYHHLRNALSSVYQITPSPETEALYRSILSGTHKPECKKF
;
A
#
# COMPACT_ATOMS: atom_id res chain seq x y z
N MET A 1 0.46 -27.00 -17.70
CA MET A 1 1.80 -27.47 -18.15
C MET A 1 1.76 -27.90 -19.63
N GLU A 2 1.04 -27.17 -20.48
CA GLU A 2 0.94 -27.45 -21.91
C GLU A 2 1.77 -26.46 -22.73
N LYS A 3 2.46 -27.01 -23.74
CA LYS A 3 3.13 -26.35 -24.89
C LYS A 3 4.30 -25.40 -24.58
N ILE A 4 5.42 -25.99 -24.13
CA ILE A 4 6.78 -25.40 -24.23
C ILE A 4 7.32 -25.45 -25.70
N ASN A 5 6.57 -26.05 -26.65
CA ASN A 5 7.07 -26.30 -28.00
C ASN A 5 7.35 -25.05 -28.86
N THR A 6 6.74 -23.92 -28.51
CA THR A 6 6.78 -22.63 -29.24
C THR A 6 8.16 -21.98 -29.30
N PHE A 7 8.86 -21.93 -28.16
CA PHE A 7 10.07 -21.12 -28.00
C PHE A 7 11.36 -21.92 -28.22
N ILE A 8 11.24 -23.21 -28.51
CA ILE A 8 12.37 -24.14 -28.59
C ILE A 8 13.43 -23.68 -29.59
N ALA A 9 13.05 -23.29 -30.80
CA ALA A 9 14.01 -22.82 -31.81
C ALA A 9 14.63 -21.45 -31.43
N LYS A 10 13.89 -20.63 -30.67
CA LYS A 10 14.34 -19.34 -30.16
C LYS A 10 15.41 -19.50 -29.09
N ILE A 11 15.30 -20.52 -28.26
CA ILE A 11 16.16 -20.72 -27.06
C ILE A 11 17.17 -21.88 -27.19
N THR A 12 17.30 -22.50 -28.37
CA THR A 12 18.16 -23.67 -28.57
C THR A 12 19.19 -23.42 -29.66
N ARG A 13 20.46 -23.66 -29.33
CA ARG A 13 21.58 -23.62 -30.28
C ARG A 13 21.34 -24.55 -31.48
N PRO A 14 21.63 -24.13 -32.72
CA PRO A 14 21.56 -25.01 -33.89
C PRO A 14 22.60 -26.13 -33.83
N LYS A 15 22.25 -27.35 -34.27
CA LYS A 15 23.19 -28.46 -34.51
C LYS A 15 23.58 -28.44 -35.99
N ILE A 16 24.86 -28.22 -36.28
CA ILE A 16 25.39 -28.11 -37.63
C ILE A 16 26.33 -29.31 -37.88
N ALA A 17 26.11 -30.06 -38.95
CA ALA A 17 26.98 -31.17 -39.37
C ALA A 17 28.07 -30.66 -40.32
N GLY A 18 29.28 -31.23 -40.24
CA GLY A 18 30.39 -30.86 -41.15
C GLY A 18 30.97 -29.46 -40.91
N ILE A 19 31.16 -29.08 -39.64
CA ILE A 19 31.73 -27.77 -39.29
C ILE A 19 33.25 -27.76 -39.50
N PHE A 20 33.75 -26.76 -40.24
CA PHE A 20 35.18 -26.47 -40.30
C PHE A 20 35.59 -25.58 -39.11
N PRO A 21 36.45 -26.07 -38.18
CA PRO A 21 36.83 -25.31 -37.00
C PRO A 21 37.78 -24.16 -37.38
N ARG A 22 37.45 -22.94 -36.93
CA ARG A 22 38.20 -21.72 -37.27
C ARG A 22 39.03 -21.26 -36.07
N GLU A 23 40.09 -22.01 -35.76
CA GLU A 23 40.91 -21.80 -34.55
C GLU A 23 41.46 -20.37 -34.44
N ARG A 24 41.75 -19.71 -35.57
CA ARG A 24 42.14 -18.28 -35.60
C ARG A 24 41.07 -17.39 -34.96
N LEU A 25 39.80 -17.60 -35.30
CA LEU A 25 38.68 -16.84 -34.75
C LEU A 25 38.38 -17.24 -33.31
N PHE A 26 38.57 -18.51 -32.95
CA PHE A 26 38.45 -18.93 -31.54
C PHE A 26 39.48 -18.22 -30.66
N ARG A 27 40.73 -18.09 -31.11
CA ARG A 27 41.76 -17.31 -30.39
C ARG A 27 41.42 -15.82 -30.29
N LEU A 28 40.77 -15.24 -31.30
CA LEU A 28 40.29 -13.84 -31.22
C LEU A 28 39.18 -13.70 -30.19
N MET A 29 38.23 -14.64 -30.16
CA MET A 29 37.19 -14.68 -29.13
C MET A 29 37.77 -14.93 -27.73
N ASP A 30 38.79 -15.78 -27.60
CA ASP A 30 39.49 -16.01 -26.32
C ASP A 30 40.16 -14.71 -25.82
N LYS A 31 40.80 -13.93 -26.71
CA LYS A 31 41.37 -12.61 -26.37
C LYS A 31 40.31 -11.58 -25.96
N GLY A 32 39.13 -11.65 -26.55
CA GLY A 32 38.00 -10.78 -26.22
C GLY A 32 37.24 -11.20 -24.95
N ARG A 33 37.59 -12.33 -24.32
CA ARG A 33 36.81 -12.94 -23.24
C ARG A 33 36.83 -12.14 -21.93
N ASP A 34 37.86 -11.33 -21.72
CA ASP A 34 37.96 -10.42 -20.58
C ASP A 34 37.03 -9.20 -20.72
N LYS A 35 36.37 -9.04 -21.88
CA LYS A 35 35.37 -8.02 -22.12
C LYS A 35 33.96 -8.58 -21.89
N PRO A 36 33.03 -7.79 -21.31
CA PRO A 36 31.67 -8.26 -21.07
C PRO A 36 30.88 -8.52 -22.36
N VAL A 37 31.26 -7.90 -23.48
CA VAL A 37 30.56 -8.08 -24.77
C VAL A 37 31.55 -8.44 -25.88
N ILE A 38 31.25 -9.49 -26.65
CA ILE A 38 31.89 -9.83 -27.92
C ILE A 38 30.85 -9.64 -29.02
N TRP A 39 31.08 -8.69 -29.92
CA TRP A 39 30.17 -8.41 -31.05
C TRP A 39 30.72 -9.03 -32.33
N ILE A 40 29.95 -9.90 -32.99
CA ILE A 40 30.32 -10.52 -34.26
C ILE A 40 29.48 -9.89 -35.36
N SER A 41 30.11 -9.05 -36.19
CA SER A 41 29.48 -8.31 -37.29
C SER A 41 29.99 -8.81 -38.64
N ALA A 42 29.10 -9.36 -39.46
CA ALA A 42 29.42 -9.74 -40.83
C ALA A 42 28.13 -9.96 -41.67
N PRO A 43 28.18 -9.88 -43.01
CA PRO A 43 27.02 -10.13 -43.88
C PRO A 43 26.37 -11.52 -43.70
N ALA A 44 25.16 -11.68 -44.23
CA ALA A 44 24.46 -12.97 -44.25
C ALA A 44 25.32 -14.06 -44.95
N GLY A 45 25.22 -15.30 -44.48
CA GLY A 45 26.00 -16.41 -45.05
C GLY A 45 27.50 -16.43 -44.69
N SER A 46 28.01 -15.48 -43.89
CA SER A 46 29.43 -15.46 -43.47
C SER A 46 29.79 -16.48 -42.38
N GLY A 47 28.83 -17.27 -41.88
CA GLY A 47 29.07 -18.30 -40.87
C GLY A 47 29.12 -17.81 -39.41
N LYS A 48 28.58 -16.63 -39.09
CA LYS A 48 28.62 -16.05 -37.73
C LYS A 48 27.95 -16.93 -36.67
N THR A 49 26.73 -17.39 -36.94
CA THR A 49 25.98 -18.28 -36.05
C THR A 49 26.73 -19.61 -35.85
N THR A 50 27.33 -20.14 -36.93
CA THR A 50 28.19 -21.33 -36.89
C THR A 50 29.46 -21.10 -36.06
N LEU A 51 30.08 -19.92 -36.16
CA LEU A 51 31.24 -19.53 -35.39
C LEU A 51 30.93 -19.52 -33.89
N ALA A 52 29.87 -18.82 -33.47
CA ALA A 52 29.47 -18.77 -32.06
C ALA A 52 29.13 -20.18 -31.53
N ALA A 53 28.34 -20.96 -32.27
CA ALA A 53 27.95 -22.31 -31.85
C ALA A 53 29.15 -23.27 -31.73
N SER A 54 30.10 -23.20 -32.68
CA SER A 54 31.30 -24.05 -32.70
C SER A 54 32.34 -23.64 -31.66
N TYR A 55 32.49 -22.34 -31.39
CA TYR A 55 33.33 -21.82 -30.31
C TYR A 55 32.90 -22.35 -28.94
N LEU A 56 31.60 -22.25 -28.62
CA LEU A 56 31.04 -22.77 -27.37
C LEU A 56 31.30 -24.27 -27.20
N ASN A 57 31.22 -25.04 -28.29
CA ASN A 57 31.48 -26.47 -28.27
C ASN A 57 32.96 -26.80 -28.07
N SER A 58 33.83 -26.10 -28.79
CA SER A 58 35.29 -26.28 -28.73
C SER A 58 35.84 -25.99 -27.33
N ARG A 59 35.35 -24.91 -26.71
CA ARG A 59 35.78 -24.45 -25.38
C ARG A 59 34.99 -25.04 -24.20
N LYS A 60 33.97 -25.88 -24.47
CA LYS A 60 33.09 -26.52 -23.46
C LYS A 60 32.49 -25.53 -22.45
N LEU A 61 32.02 -24.38 -22.93
CA LEU A 61 31.52 -23.30 -22.07
C LEU A 61 30.03 -23.49 -21.75
N SER A 62 29.63 -23.17 -20.53
CA SER A 62 28.22 -23.06 -20.15
C SER A 62 27.59 -21.87 -20.88
N TYR A 63 26.42 -22.07 -21.46
CA TYR A 63 25.79 -21.05 -22.29
C TYR A 63 24.27 -20.99 -22.17
N LEU A 64 23.76 -19.79 -22.40
CA LEU A 64 22.36 -19.49 -22.67
C LEU A 64 22.26 -19.00 -24.12
N TRP A 65 21.41 -19.61 -24.94
CA TRP A 65 21.24 -19.23 -26.34
C TRP A 65 19.88 -18.58 -26.53
N TYR A 66 19.86 -17.38 -27.09
CA TYR A 66 18.65 -16.64 -27.45
C TYR A 66 18.77 -16.12 -28.88
N ARG A 67 17.87 -16.54 -29.76
CA ARG A 67 17.75 -16.01 -31.12
C ARG A 67 16.71 -14.90 -31.11
N VAL A 68 17.11 -13.72 -31.58
CA VAL A 68 16.24 -12.56 -31.71
C VAL A 68 15.46 -12.67 -33.02
N ASP A 69 14.19 -12.27 -32.99
CA ASP A 69 13.31 -12.16 -34.16
C ASP A 69 12.42 -10.91 -34.05
N GLU A 70 11.61 -10.64 -35.09
CA GLU A 70 10.73 -9.47 -35.15
C GLU A 70 9.72 -9.43 -33.99
N GLY A 71 9.35 -10.58 -33.41
CA GLY A 71 8.44 -10.65 -32.26
C GLY A 71 9.00 -10.04 -30.98
N ASP A 72 10.33 -9.88 -30.87
CA ASP A 72 10.99 -9.18 -29.76
C ASP A 72 10.77 -7.65 -29.80
N ALA A 73 10.11 -7.12 -30.85
CA ALA A 73 9.60 -5.75 -30.86
C ALA A 73 8.54 -5.49 -29.77
N ASP A 74 7.84 -6.55 -29.32
CA ASP A 74 7.14 -6.57 -28.05
C ASP A 74 8.13 -7.00 -26.95
N ILE A 75 8.49 -6.06 -26.09
CA ILE A 75 9.49 -6.30 -25.05
C ILE A 75 9.02 -7.36 -24.02
N ALA A 76 7.71 -7.53 -23.83
CA ALA A 76 7.19 -8.57 -22.94
C ALA A 76 7.44 -9.96 -23.53
N THR A 77 7.37 -10.11 -24.86
CA THR A 77 7.73 -11.35 -25.57
C THR A 77 9.19 -11.71 -25.32
N PHE A 78 10.09 -10.72 -25.33
CA PHE A 78 11.50 -10.92 -25.01
C PHE A 78 11.70 -11.44 -23.58
N PHE A 79 11.17 -10.74 -22.56
CA PHE A 79 11.31 -11.14 -21.16
C PHE A 79 10.70 -12.52 -20.87
N TYR A 80 9.54 -12.82 -21.45
CA TYR A 80 8.92 -14.13 -21.32
C TYR A 80 9.77 -15.25 -21.93
N SER A 81 10.21 -15.06 -23.19
CA SER A 81 11.02 -16.03 -23.93
C SER A 81 12.38 -16.26 -23.25
N MET A 82 13.02 -15.21 -22.75
CA MET A 82 14.26 -15.27 -22.00
C MET A 82 14.07 -16.04 -20.69
N GLY A 83 12.93 -15.86 -20.02
CA GLY A 83 12.57 -16.61 -18.81
C GLY A 83 12.49 -18.11 -19.05
N ILE A 84 11.90 -18.52 -20.18
CA ILE A 84 11.87 -19.91 -20.62
C ILE A 84 13.29 -20.41 -20.93
N ALA A 85 14.11 -19.61 -21.59
CA ALA A 85 15.50 -19.94 -21.90
C ALA A 85 16.30 -20.24 -20.62
N VAL A 86 16.18 -19.38 -19.60
CA VAL A 86 16.86 -19.54 -18.31
C VAL A 86 16.36 -20.78 -17.58
N LYS A 87 15.05 -21.01 -17.52
CA LYS A 87 14.46 -22.21 -16.89
C LYS A 87 14.98 -23.51 -17.53
N LYS A 88 15.20 -23.50 -18.84
CA LYS A 88 15.77 -24.63 -19.57
C LYS A 88 17.26 -24.81 -19.30
N ALA A 89 18.01 -23.72 -19.24
CA ALA A 89 19.46 -23.75 -19.00
C ALA A 89 19.82 -24.11 -17.55
N VAL A 90 18.98 -23.71 -16.58
CA VAL A 90 19.20 -23.93 -15.13
C VAL A 90 17.93 -24.53 -14.49
N PRO A 91 17.64 -25.83 -14.70
CA PRO A 91 16.40 -26.47 -14.22
C PRO A 91 16.27 -26.57 -12.69
N SER A 92 17.38 -26.39 -11.95
CA SER A 92 17.39 -26.46 -10.48
C SER A 92 16.59 -25.33 -9.82
N HIS A 93 16.41 -24.20 -10.50
CA HIS A 93 15.64 -23.06 -10.01
C HIS A 93 14.16 -23.21 -10.41
N ARG A 94 13.31 -23.56 -9.43
CA ARG A 94 11.87 -23.81 -9.68
C ARG A 94 11.04 -22.53 -9.92
N LYS A 95 11.44 -21.40 -9.34
CA LYS A 95 10.70 -20.13 -9.43
C LYS A 95 10.91 -19.48 -10.81
N PRO A 96 9.85 -19.15 -11.57
CA PRO A 96 10.00 -18.44 -12.84
C PRO A 96 10.61 -17.04 -12.63
N LEU A 97 11.22 -16.48 -13.67
CA LEU A 97 11.58 -15.06 -13.71
C LEU A 97 10.30 -14.20 -13.79
N PRO A 98 10.33 -12.95 -13.32
CA PRO A 98 9.14 -12.10 -13.32
C PRO A 98 8.69 -11.78 -14.75
N LEU A 99 7.39 -11.60 -14.94
CA LEU A 99 6.78 -11.22 -16.22
C LEU A 99 6.61 -9.70 -16.29
N LEU A 100 6.80 -9.13 -17.47
CA LEU A 100 6.53 -7.70 -17.69
C LEU A 100 5.03 -7.53 -17.93
N THR A 101 4.29 -7.28 -16.86
CA THR A 101 2.86 -6.95 -16.91
C THR A 101 2.66 -5.43 -17.03
N PRO A 102 1.48 -4.96 -17.44
CA PRO A 102 1.28 -3.54 -17.75
C PRO A 102 1.49 -2.57 -16.58
N GLU A 103 1.39 -3.03 -15.33
CA GLU A 103 1.64 -2.24 -14.11
C GLU A 103 3.09 -1.73 -14.04
N TYR A 104 4.03 -2.39 -14.74
CA TYR A 104 5.43 -1.98 -14.85
C TYR A 104 5.69 -0.95 -15.95
N GLN A 105 4.67 -0.54 -16.72
CA GLN A 105 4.85 0.35 -17.88
C GLN A 105 5.47 1.70 -17.49
N GLN A 106 5.21 2.19 -16.28
CA GLN A 106 5.80 3.43 -15.76
C GLN A 106 7.30 3.29 -15.42
N SER A 107 7.79 2.06 -15.21
CA SER A 107 9.14 1.79 -14.67
C SER A 107 9.86 0.64 -15.39
N ILE A 108 9.72 0.54 -16.72
CA ILE A 108 10.39 -0.51 -17.53
C ILE A 108 11.91 -0.58 -17.28
N PRO A 109 12.66 0.54 -17.14
CA PRO A 109 14.09 0.48 -16.83
C PRO A 109 14.40 -0.21 -15.49
N LEU A 110 13.59 0.03 -14.44
CA LEU A 110 13.77 -0.61 -13.14
C LEU A 110 13.43 -2.10 -13.20
N PHE A 111 12.32 -2.45 -13.85
CA PHE A 111 11.95 -3.85 -14.10
C PHE A 111 13.08 -4.58 -14.83
N THR A 112 13.63 -3.96 -15.88
CA THR A 112 14.74 -4.51 -16.69
C THR A 112 15.94 -4.83 -15.80
N LYS A 113 16.40 -3.86 -14.99
CA LYS A 113 17.53 -4.04 -14.10
C LYS A 113 17.32 -5.23 -13.16
N ARG A 114 16.18 -5.28 -12.47
CA ARG A 114 15.84 -6.37 -11.54
C ARG A 114 15.74 -7.73 -12.22
N TYR A 115 15.13 -7.77 -13.40
CA TYR A 115 15.00 -8.99 -14.19
C TYR A 115 16.38 -9.56 -14.51
N PHE A 116 17.31 -8.72 -14.98
CA PHE A 116 18.66 -9.18 -15.33
C PHE A 116 19.53 -9.47 -14.12
N GLU A 117 19.40 -8.75 -13.00
CA GLU A 117 20.05 -9.10 -11.72
C GLU A 117 19.65 -10.51 -11.25
N GLU A 118 18.36 -10.81 -11.25
CA GLU A 118 17.83 -12.13 -10.89
C GLU A 118 18.18 -13.20 -11.95
N LEU A 119 18.32 -12.82 -13.21
CA LEU A 119 18.79 -13.73 -14.25
C LEU A 119 20.25 -14.09 -14.02
N TYR A 120 21.12 -13.10 -13.82
CA TYR A 120 22.55 -13.30 -13.63
C TYR A 120 22.87 -14.04 -12.33
N SER A 121 22.12 -13.81 -11.25
CA SER A 121 22.29 -14.54 -9.98
C SER A 121 22.08 -16.05 -10.11
N ARG A 122 21.32 -16.49 -11.13
CA ARG A 122 21.06 -17.91 -11.42
C ARG A 122 22.15 -18.57 -12.26
N LEU A 123 23.08 -17.80 -12.83
CA LEU A 123 24.14 -18.29 -13.71
C LEU A 123 25.48 -18.42 -12.96
N THR A 124 25.98 -19.64 -12.80
CA THR A 124 27.25 -19.93 -12.08
C THR A 124 28.49 -19.71 -12.95
N SER A 125 29.16 -18.58 -12.79
CA SER A 125 30.37 -18.19 -13.54
C SER A 125 31.37 -19.34 -13.79
N PRO A 126 31.93 -19.51 -15.02
CA PRO A 126 31.76 -18.63 -16.19
C PRO A 126 30.58 -19.03 -17.09
N TRP A 127 29.78 -18.04 -17.53
CA TRP A 127 28.67 -18.24 -18.48
C TRP A 127 28.75 -17.32 -19.68
N ILE A 128 28.24 -17.82 -20.82
CA ILE A 128 28.05 -17.02 -22.03
C ILE A 128 26.58 -16.91 -22.39
N ILE A 129 26.09 -15.69 -22.60
CA ILE A 129 24.76 -15.46 -23.18
C ILE A 129 24.95 -15.11 -24.66
N VAL A 130 24.36 -15.88 -25.57
CA VAL A 130 24.41 -15.61 -27.00
C VAL A 130 23.10 -14.99 -27.46
N PHE A 131 23.16 -13.77 -28.01
CA PHE A 131 22.08 -13.15 -28.75
C PHE A 131 22.34 -13.30 -30.25
N ASP A 132 21.66 -14.26 -30.89
CA ASP A 132 21.80 -14.56 -32.32
C ASP A 132 20.79 -13.77 -33.17
N ASN A 133 21.26 -13.15 -34.25
CA ASN A 133 20.47 -12.29 -35.15
C ASN A 133 19.85 -11.06 -34.50
N ILE A 134 20.63 -10.34 -33.68
CA ILE A 134 20.14 -9.14 -32.96
C ILE A 134 19.56 -8.06 -33.89
N GLN A 135 19.94 -8.04 -35.16
CA GLN A 135 19.42 -7.09 -36.17
C GLN A 135 17.96 -7.33 -36.56
N ASP A 136 17.38 -8.49 -36.23
CA ASP A 136 16.02 -8.84 -36.63
C ASP A 136 14.98 -8.13 -35.74
N ALA A 137 15.39 -7.57 -34.59
CA ALA A 137 14.58 -6.62 -33.83
C ALA A 137 14.65 -5.21 -34.47
N PRO A 138 13.54 -4.45 -34.54
CA PRO A 138 13.57 -3.09 -35.08
C PRO A 138 14.51 -2.18 -34.29
N VAL A 139 15.33 -1.38 -34.98
CA VAL A 139 16.38 -0.54 -34.36
C VAL A 139 15.83 0.40 -33.28
N ASN A 140 14.64 0.96 -33.48
CA ASN A 140 14.00 1.89 -32.55
C ASN A 140 13.15 1.20 -31.46
N SER A 141 13.16 -0.13 -31.40
CA SER A 141 12.38 -0.89 -30.41
C SER A 141 12.92 -0.73 -28.98
N LEU A 142 12.05 -1.00 -28.00
CA LEU A 142 12.44 -0.98 -26.59
C LEU A 142 13.43 -2.10 -26.24
N PHE A 143 13.51 -3.14 -27.07
CA PHE A 143 14.48 -4.25 -26.92
C PHE A 143 15.92 -3.75 -26.89
N HIS A 144 16.35 -2.92 -27.85
CA HIS A 144 17.75 -2.45 -27.86
C HIS A 144 18.08 -1.61 -26.62
N LYS A 145 17.17 -0.70 -26.21
CA LYS A 145 17.33 0.10 -24.98
C LYS A 145 17.42 -0.76 -23.72
N THR A 146 16.56 -1.78 -23.64
CA THR A 146 16.53 -2.76 -22.54
C THR A 146 17.83 -3.55 -22.48
N LEU A 147 18.28 -4.05 -23.63
CA LEU A 147 19.52 -4.82 -23.70
C LEU A 147 20.71 -3.95 -23.31
N THR A 148 20.86 -2.72 -23.83
CA THR A 148 21.94 -1.82 -23.40
C THR A 148 21.96 -1.63 -21.88
N SER A 149 20.80 -1.43 -21.25
CA SER A 149 20.70 -1.29 -19.79
C SER A 149 21.13 -2.55 -19.03
N SER A 150 20.88 -3.74 -19.60
CA SER A 150 21.37 -5.01 -19.02
C SER A 150 22.89 -5.17 -19.13
N LEU A 151 23.49 -4.63 -20.19
CA LEU A 151 24.93 -4.73 -20.44
C LEU A 151 25.75 -3.92 -19.42
N ASP A 152 25.17 -2.88 -18.83
CA ASP A 152 25.82 -2.05 -17.82
C ASP A 152 25.98 -2.74 -16.45
N ILE A 153 25.17 -3.76 -16.17
CA ILE A 153 25.09 -4.46 -14.88
C ILE A 153 25.57 -5.93 -14.95
N ILE A 154 26.27 -6.31 -16.02
CA ILE A 154 26.81 -7.67 -16.18
C ILE A 154 27.84 -7.95 -15.07
N PRO A 155 27.68 -9.03 -14.28
CA PRO A 155 28.68 -9.44 -13.29
C PRO A 155 29.94 -10.06 -13.92
N ASP A 156 31.04 -10.02 -13.17
CA ASP A 156 32.30 -10.65 -13.58
C ASP A 156 32.14 -12.15 -13.87
N GLY A 157 32.69 -12.59 -15.00
CA GLY A 157 32.64 -13.97 -15.47
C GLY A 157 31.37 -14.36 -16.25
N ILE A 158 30.40 -13.45 -16.39
CA ILE A 158 29.35 -13.55 -17.40
C ILE A 158 29.75 -12.69 -18.60
N SER A 159 29.63 -13.22 -19.81
CA SER A 159 29.90 -12.48 -21.05
C SER A 159 28.80 -12.69 -22.07
N ILE A 160 28.64 -11.72 -22.97
CA ILE A 160 27.60 -11.74 -24.00
C ILE A 160 28.24 -11.82 -25.38
N ILE A 161 27.79 -12.76 -26.20
CA ILE A 161 28.12 -12.82 -27.63
C ILE A 161 26.91 -12.28 -28.40
N ALA A 162 27.05 -11.12 -29.02
CA ALA A 162 26.04 -10.56 -29.90
C ALA A 162 26.39 -10.87 -31.36
N VAL A 163 25.52 -11.60 -32.05
CA VAL A 163 25.71 -11.94 -33.47
C VAL A 163 24.79 -11.08 -34.32
N SER A 164 25.38 -10.27 -35.20
CA SER A 164 24.67 -9.29 -36.00
C SER A 164 25.11 -9.28 -37.47
N ARG A 165 24.23 -8.84 -38.38
CA ARG A 165 24.62 -8.50 -39.77
C ARG A 165 25.31 -7.15 -39.89
N ASN A 166 25.05 -6.27 -38.92
CA ASN A 166 25.50 -4.89 -38.91
C ASN A 166 26.40 -4.64 -37.69
N ASP A 167 27.24 -3.62 -37.79
CA ASP A 167 27.99 -3.12 -36.64
C ASP A 167 27.04 -2.63 -35.52
N PRO A 168 27.51 -2.54 -34.26
CA PRO A 168 26.66 -2.12 -33.15
C PRO A 168 25.98 -0.78 -33.46
N PRO A 169 24.63 -0.70 -33.43
CA PRO A 169 23.94 0.57 -33.67
C PRO A 169 24.26 1.60 -32.56
N PRO A 170 23.97 2.89 -32.76
CA PRO A 170 24.32 3.97 -31.83
C PRO A 170 23.87 3.74 -30.38
N HIS A 171 22.79 2.98 -30.15
CA HIS A 171 22.33 2.55 -28.84
C HIS A 171 23.35 1.76 -28.00
N TYR A 172 24.41 1.22 -28.62
CA TYR A 172 25.50 0.50 -27.95
C TYR A 172 26.82 1.29 -27.93
N ALA A 173 26.81 2.55 -28.36
CA ALA A 173 28.02 3.37 -28.48
C ALA A 173 28.76 3.53 -27.13
N SER A 174 28.03 3.60 -26.01
CA SER A 174 28.61 3.70 -24.66
C SER A 174 29.50 2.50 -24.31
N ILE A 175 29.15 1.30 -24.80
CA ILE A 175 29.90 0.06 -24.53
C ILE A 175 31.21 0.06 -25.29
N SER A 176 31.17 0.53 -26.54
CA SER A 176 32.37 0.71 -27.36
C SER A 176 33.28 1.82 -26.80
N ALA A 177 32.71 2.96 -26.39
CA ALA A 177 33.45 4.08 -25.81
C ALA A 177 34.16 3.70 -24.49
N ASN A 178 33.52 2.87 -23.66
CA ASN A 178 34.06 2.43 -22.38
C ASN A 178 35.00 1.21 -22.48
N ASN A 179 35.44 0.83 -23.70
CA ASN A 179 36.28 -0.33 -23.97
C ASN A 179 35.71 -1.63 -23.34
N LYS A 180 34.38 -1.76 -23.31
CA LYS A 180 33.63 -2.91 -22.76
C LYS A 180 33.23 -3.93 -23.84
N SER A 181 33.47 -3.64 -25.12
CA SER A 181 33.20 -4.54 -26.23
C SER A 181 34.45 -4.97 -26.98
N HIS A 182 34.46 -6.20 -27.48
CA HIS A 182 35.40 -6.69 -28.49
C HIS A 182 34.65 -6.93 -29.80
N LEU A 183 34.93 -6.12 -30.83
CA LEU A 183 34.30 -6.23 -32.15
C LEU A 183 35.10 -7.17 -33.03
N ILE A 184 34.45 -8.24 -33.50
CA ILE A 184 34.95 -9.12 -34.56
C ILE A 184 34.23 -8.73 -35.85
N GLY A 185 34.94 -8.01 -36.72
CA GLY A 185 34.38 -7.35 -37.90
C GLY A 185 34.33 -8.23 -39.13
N ARG A 186 33.74 -7.69 -40.21
CA ARG A 186 33.57 -8.37 -41.50
C ARG A 186 34.89 -8.99 -42.00
N GLU A 187 35.97 -8.22 -41.99
CA GLU A 187 37.26 -8.67 -42.54
C GLU A 187 37.85 -9.86 -41.78
N GLU A 188 37.68 -9.91 -40.46
CA GLU A 188 38.19 -11.00 -39.64
C GLU A 188 37.38 -12.28 -39.82
N VAL A 189 36.05 -12.14 -39.94
CA VAL A 189 35.11 -13.25 -40.16
C VAL A 189 35.27 -13.87 -41.56
N ARG A 190 35.82 -13.16 -42.55
CA ARG A 190 36.09 -13.76 -43.87
C ARG A 190 37.02 -14.96 -43.75
N PHE A 191 36.75 -15.98 -44.56
CA PHE A 191 37.68 -17.10 -44.68
C PHE A 191 38.98 -16.57 -45.29
N THR A 192 40.11 -16.94 -44.69
CA THR A 192 41.41 -16.63 -45.29
C THR A 192 41.66 -17.50 -46.52
N MET A 193 42.64 -17.16 -47.36
CA MET A 193 43.06 -18.01 -48.48
C MET A 193 43.42 -19.44 -48.01
N LYS A 194 44.04 -19.56 -46.83
CA LYS A 194 44.40 -20.84 -46.21
C LYS A 194 43.15 -21.62 -45.77
N GLU A 195 42.24 -20.98 -45.04
CA GLU A 195 40.96 -21.59 -44.62
C GLU A 195 40.11 -22.00 -45.84
N SER A 196 40.12 -21.19 -46.90
CA SER A 196 39.44 -21.45 -48.17
C SER A 196 40.03 -22.66 -48.90
N LYS A 197 41.35 -22.82 -48.88
CA LYS A 197 42.00 -24.02 -49.42
C LYS A 197 41.55 -25.26 -48.67
N GLU A 198 41.55 -25.21 -47.35
CA GLU A 198 41.21 -26.35 -46.50
C GLU A 198 39.75 -26.77 -46.69
N ILE A 199 38.80 -25.83 -46.75
CA ILE A 199 37.38 -26.16 -46.99
C ILE A 199 37.12 -26.70 -48.41
N LEU A 200 37.81 -26.16 -49.42
CA LEU A 200 37.67 -26.62 -50.81
C LEU A 200 38.33 -27.99 -51.03
N LEU A 201 39.41 -28.30 -50.32
CA LEU A 201 40.07 -29.63 -50.36
C LEU A 201 39.17 -30.74 -49.80
N VAL A 202 38.35 -30.42 -48.79
CA VAL A 202 37.33 -31.37 -48.28
C VAL A 202 36.32 -31.74 -49.36
N GLY A 203 36.00 -30.83 -50.29
CA GLY A 203 35.08 -31.07 -51.42
C GLY A 203 35.73 -31.72 -52.66
N ALA A 204 36.98 -31.37 -52.98
CA ALA A 204 37.58 -31.65 -54.28
C ALA A 204 38.17 -33.07 -54.47
N LYS A 205 38.42 -33.83 -53.38
CA LYS A 205 39.11 -35.14 -53.38
C LYS A 205 40.50 -35.18 -54.09
N LYS A 206 40.98 -34.05 -54.65
CA LYS A 206 42.26 -33.85 -55.37
C LYS A 206 42.90 -32.52 -54.96
N ARG A 207 44.22 -32.37 -55.20
CA ARG A 207 44.95 -31.10 -55.00
C ARG A 207 44.43 -30.03 -55.96
N ILE A 208 44.01 -28.89 -55.42
CA ILE A 208 43.67 -27.68 -56.19
C ILE A 208 44.94 -26.87 -56.42
N ALA A 209 45.26 -26.53 -57.67
CA ALA A 209 46.40 -25.68 -58.00
C ALA A 209 46.23 -24.26 -57.40
N ASN A 210 47.33 -23.63 -57.00
CA ASN A 210 47.28 -22.30 -56.35
C ASN A 210 46.62 -21.23 -57.24
N THR A 211 46.80 -21.30 -58.57
CA THR A 211 46.17 -20.37 -59.53
C THR A 211 44.64 -20.50 -59.56
N SER A 212 44.13 -21.73 -59.58
CA SER A 212 42.70 -22.04 -59.48
C SER A 212 42.12 -21.62 -58.13
N LEU A 213 42.86 -21.86 -57.04
CA LEU A 213 42.47 -21.44 -55.68
C LEU A 213 42.32 -19.92 -55.60
N THR A 214 43.30 -19.16 -56.10
CA THR A 214 43.24 -17.70 -56.12
C THR A 214 42.01 -17.22 -56.88
N ARG A 215 41.70 -17.80 -58.05
CA ARG A 215 40.50 -17.44 -58.82
C ARG A 215 39.20 -17.71 -58.06
N LEU A 216 39.06 -18.88 -57.43
CA LEU A 216 37.87 -19.23 -56.62
C LEU A 216 37.74 -18.35 -55.37
N TYR A 217 38.88 -17.99 -54.77
CA TYR A 217 38.93 -17.06 -53.67
C TYR A 217 38.55 -15.65 -54.09
N THR A 218 39.04 -15.14 -55.23
CA THR A 218 38.66 -13.81 -55.74
C THR A 218 37.17 -13.73 -56.06
N GLN A 219 36.56 -14.83 -56.52
CA GLN A 219 35.13 -14.87 -56.77
C GLN A 219 34.31 -14.84 -55.46
N THR A 220 34.72 -15.60 -54.43
CA THR A 220 34.01 -15.70 -53.14
C THR A 220 34.36 -14.60 -52.18
N GLU A 221 35.53 -14.01 -52.35
CA GLU A 221 36.07 -13.04 -51.45
C GLU A 221 36.09 -13.56 -50.00
N GLY A 222 36.26 -14.87 -49.80
CA GLY A 222 36.21 -15.49 -48.46
C GLY A 222 34.82 -15.60 -47.83
N TRP A 223 33.74 -15.39 -48.60
CA TRP A 223 32.35 -15.57 -48.14
C TRP A 223 32.06 -17.04 -47.87
N ALA A 224 31.76 -17.38 -46.61
CA ALA A 224 31.63 -18.77 -46.16
C ALA A 224 30.57 -19.56 -46.93
N ALA A 225 29.37 -19.01 -47.13
CA ALA A 225 28.32 -19.67 -47.91
C ALA A 225 28.72 -19.85 -49.38
N GLY A 226 29.41 -18.87 -49.99
CA GLY A 226 29.95 -18.98 -51.34
C GLY A 226 31.00 -20.08 -51.46
N LEU A 227 31.90 -20.20 -50.48
CA LEU A 227 32.91 -21.26 -50.45
C LEU A 227 32.29 -22.64 -50.27
N VAL A 228 31.24 -22.78 -49.45
CA VAL A 228 30.48 -24.03 -49.31
C VAL A 228 29.79 -24.39 -50.62
N LEU A 229 29.18 -23.41 -51.31
CA LEU A 229 28.57 -23.61 -52.62
C LEU A 229 29.59 -24.06 -53.67
N ILE A 230 30.77 -23.42 -53.70
CA ILE A 230 31.87 -23.79 -54.62
C ILE A 230 32.43 -25.18 -54.27
N ALA A 231 32.68 -25.48 -52.99
CA ALA A 231 33.17 -26.79 -52.57
C ALA A 231 32.23 -27.91 -53.01
N GLU A 232 30.93 -27.67 -52.90
CA GLU A 232 29.88 -28.59 -53.32
C GLU A 232 29.76 -28.71 -54.85
N HIS A 233 29.93 -27.61 -55.57
CA HIS A 233 29.97 -27.62 -57.04
C HIS A 233 31.19 -28.37 -57.59
N ILE A 234 32.36 -28.21 -56.97
CA ILE A 234 33.56 -28.99 -57.31
C ILE A 234 33.33 -30.48 -57.04
N ARG A 235 32.67 -30.82 -55.93
CA ARG A 235 32.33 -32.21 -55.58
C ARG A 235 31.44 -32.88 -56.62
N THR A 236 30.57 -32.11 -57.28
CA THR A 236 29.53 -32.64 -58.20
C THR A 236 29.90 -32.53 -59.68
N LYS A 237 30.47 -31.41 -60.15
CA LYS A 237 30.82 -31.16 -61.56
C LYS A 237 32.32 -31.14 -61.85
N GLY A 238 33.15 -31.13 -60.82
CA GLY A 238 34.61 -31.05 -60.95
C GLY A 238 35.14 -29.61 -61.00
N LEU A 239 36.46 -29.48 -60.83
CA LEU A 239 37.13 -28.20 -60.67
C LEU A 239 37.09 -27.33 -61.95
N ASP A 240 37.21 -27.95 -63.13
CA ASP A 240 37.35 -27.22 -64.40
C ASP A 240 36.06 -26.51 -64.83
N ASP A 241 34.90 -27.12 -64.58
CA ASP A 241 33.59 -26.53 -64.87
C ASP A 241 33.27 -25.37 -63.90
N THR A 242 33.66 -25.55 -62.63
CA THR A 242 33.53 -24.52 -61.58
C THR A 242 34.30 -23.25 -61.93
N LEU A 243 35.46 -23.38 -62.59
CA LEU A 243 36.30 -22.26 -63.00
C LEU A 243 35.76 -21.52 -64.25
N ARG A 244 34.82 -22.09 -65.00
CA ARG A 244 34.32 -21.52 -66.28
C ARG A 244 33.10 -20.59 -66.16
N SER A 245 32.35 -20.62 -65.05
CA SER A 245 31.07 -19.91 -64.89
C SER A 245 31.16 -18.54 -64.16
N GLY A 246 30.13 -17.68 -64.33
CA GLY A 246 30.01 -16.25 -63.94
C GLY A 246 29.83 -15.89 -62.44
N SER A 247 28.99 -14.91 -62.10
CA SER A 247 28.85 -14.33 -60.74
C SER A 247 28.41 -15.34 -59.68
N ILE A 248 28.83 -15.16 -58.42
CA ILE A 248 28.49 -16.08 -57.31
C ILE A 248 27.01 -16.03 -56.89
N TYR A 249 26.36 -14.88 -57.00
CA TYR A 249 24.93 -14.76 -56.65
C TYR A 249 24.04 -15.42 -57.70
N GLU A 250 24.37 -15.26 -58.98
CA GLU A 250 23.79 -16.03 -60.08
C GLU A 250 24.09 -17.51 -59.89
N LYS A 251 25.33 -17.90 -59.57
CA LYS A 251 25.70 -19.31 -59.25
C LYS A 251 24.92 -19.89 -58.06
N ALA A 252 24.59 -19.11 -57.03
CA ALA A 252 23.82 -19.60 -55.89
C ALA A 252 22.35 -19.88 -56.27
N PHE A 253 21.73 -18.95 -57.00
CA PHE A 253 20.38 -19.12 -57.55
C PHE A 253 20.34 -20.22 -58.62
N ASP A 254 21.31 -20.25 -59.53
CA ASP A 254 21.49 -21.29 -60.55
C ASP A 254 21.81 -22.65 -59.93
N TYR A 255 22.52 -22.69 -58.80
CA TYR A 255 22.75 -23.92 -58.05
C TYR A 255 21.45 -24.39 -57.39
N PHE A 256 20.71 -23.50 -56.71
CA PHE A 256 19.40 -23.86 -56.16
C PHE A 256 18.45 -24.34 -57.26
N ALA A 257 18.42 -23.66 -58.41
CA ALA A 257 17.59 -24.02 -59.55
C ALA A 257 18.05 -25.31 -60.24
N ASN A 258 19.31 -25.43 -60.66
CA ASN A 258 19.78 -26.53 -61.51
C ASN A 258 20.29 -27.76 -60.75
N GLU A 259 20.74 -27.64 -59.50
CA GLU A 259 21.35 -28.74 -58.76
C GLU A 259 20.46 -29.31 -57.65
N ILE A 260 19.65 -28.48 -57.00
CA ILE A 260 18.72 -28.93 -55.96
C ILE A 260 17.30 -29.04 -56.50
N PHE A 261 16.80 -28.01 -57.18
CA PHE A 261 15.41 -27.98 -57.60
C PHE A 261 15.17 -28.83 -58.85
N ILE A 262 15.78 -28.52 -60.00
CA ILE A 262 15.56 -29.23 -61.28
C ILE A 262 15.98 -30.71 -61.23
N LYS A 263 17.07 -31.05 -60.53
CA LYS A 263 17.57 -32.43 -60.41
C LYS A 263 16.79 -33.31 -59.44
N THR A 264 15.97 -32.73 -58.56
CA THR A 264 15.07 -33.53 -57.74
C THR A 264 13.84 -33.91 -58.56
N ASP A 265 13.25 -35.05 -58.24
CA ASP A 265 12.05 -35.52 -58.94
C ASP A 265 10.88 -34.56 -58.69
N LYS A 266 9.88 -34.56 -59.60
CA LYS A 266 8.73 -33.63 -59.54
C LYS A 266 8.02 -33.66 -58.17
N LYS A 267 7.99 -34.81 -57.50
CA LYS A 267 7.40 -34.95 -56.15
C LYS A 267 8.17 -34.13 -55.12
N THR A 268 9.50 -34.20 -55.13
CA THR A 268 10.38 -33.43 -54.23
C THR A 268 10.39 -31.94 -54.55
N GLN A 269 10.30 -31.55 -55.83
CA GLN A 269 10.14 -30.13 -56.21
C GLN A 269 8.86 -29.53 -55.61
N ILE A 270 7.72 -30.21 -55.80
CA ILE A 270 6.44 -29.80 -55.21
C ILE A 270 6.54 -29.79 -53.68
N PHE A 271 7.21 -30.79 -53.08
CA PHE A 271 7.45 -30.82 -51.64
C PHE A 271 8.20 -29.58 -51.15
N LEU A 272 9.31 -29.20 -51.80
CA LEU A 272 10.12 -28.04 -51.43
C LEU A 272 9.34 -26.73 -51.56
N LEU A 273 8.61 -26.52 -52.67
CA LEU A 273 7.78 -25.32 -52.85
C LEU A 273 6.68 -25.20 -51.79
N LYS A 274 5.99 -26.31 -51.50
CA LYS A 274 4.90 -26.32 -50.52
C LYS A 274 5.41 -26.10 -49.09
N THR A 275 6.53 -26.71 -48.72
CA THR A 275 7.07 -26.61 -47.37
C THR A 275 7.80 -25.29 -47.09
N ALA A 276 8.15 -24.50 -48.10
CA ALA A 276 8.78 -23.18 -47.92
C ALA A 276 7.89 -22.19 -47.14
N PHE A 277 6.57 -22.38 -47.15
CA PHE A 277 5.62 -21.59 -46.36
C PHE A 277 5.68 -21.89 -44.86
N LEU A 278 6.35 -22.96 -44.44
CA LEU A 278 6.61 -23.28 -43.04
C LEU A 278 8.02 -22.77 -42.67
N PRO A 279 8.16 -21.67 -41.90
CA PRO A 279 9.47 -21.18 -41.47
C PRO A 279 10.27 -22.26 -40.71
N ARG A 280 9.54 -23.08 -39.94
CA ARG A 280 10.03 -24.26 -39.23
C ARG A 280 8.99 -25.37 -39.35
N MET A 281 9.43 -26.58 -39.63
CA MET A 281 8.52 -27.70 -39.90
C MET A 281 8.93 -28.97 -39.16
N THR A 282 7.95 -29.69 -38.63
CA THR A 282 8.14 -31.10 -38.26
C THR A 282 7.81 -32.00 -39.44
N ILE A 283 8.18 -33.27 -39.34
CA ILE A 283 7.83 -34.28 -40.35
C ILE A 283 6.30 -34.31 -40.54
N HIS A 284 5.55 -34.33 -39.44
CA HIS A 284 4.08 -34.35 -39.49
C HIS A 284 3.48 -33.14 -40.21
N MET A 285 4.02 -31.94 -39.97
CA MET A 285 3.57 -30.73 -40.67
C MET A 285 3.83 -30.82 -42.17
N ALA A 286 5.02 -31.28 -42.56
CA ALA A 286 5.38 -31.44 -43.96
C ALA A 286 4.49 -32.47 -44.66
N GLU A 287 4.21 -33.62 -44.02
CA GLU A 287 3.30 -34.65 -44.56
C GLU A 287 1.88 -34.09 -44.75
N LYS A 288 1.34 -33.43 -43.73
CA LYS A 288 -0.01 -32.86 -43.79
C LYS A 288 -0.14 -31.78 -44.84
N LEU A 289 0.85 -30.91 -44.99
CA LEU A 289 0.82 -29.82 -45.96
C LEU A 289 0.94 -30.36 -47.39
N THR A 290 1.89 -31.25 -47.63
CA THR A 290 2.26 -31.72 -48.97
C THR A 290 1.42 -32.89 -49.48
N GLY A 291 0.92 -33.73 -48.57
CA GLY A 291 0.29 -35.02 -48.87
C GLY A 291 1.30 -36.16 -49.12
N VAL A 292 2.59 -35.93 -48.90
CA VAL A 292 3.66 -36.91 -49.17
C VAL A 292 4.00 -37.69 -47.90
N SER A 293 3.73 -38.99 -47.86
CA SER A 293 4.03 -39.87 -46.72
C SER A 293 5.53 -40.09 -46.47
N GLU A 294 6.40 -39.80 -47.45
CA GLU A 294 7.86 -39.96 -47.35
C GLU A 294 8.57 -38.66 -46.91
N SER A 295 7.84 -37.68 -46.39
CA SER A 295 8.38 -36.35 -46.04
C SER A 295 9.57 -36.44 -45.07
N GLY A 296 9.54 -37.38 -44.12
CA GLY A 296 10.63 -37.60 -43.18
C GLY A 296 11.93 -38.02 -43.89
N ARG A 297 11.84 -38.93 -44.87
CA ARG A 297 12.99 -39.37 -45.67
C ARG A 297 13.58 -38.20 -46.46
N ILE A 298 12.72 -37.38 -47.09
CA ILE A 298 13.14 -36.19 -47.86
C ILE A 298 13.89 -35.21 -46.93
N LEU A 299 13.31 -34.83 -45.80
CA LEU A 299 13.93 -33.88 -44.86
C LEU A 299 15.26 -34.39 -44.26
N HIS A 300 15.33 -35.68 -43.93
CA HIS A 300 16.58 -36.31 -43.48
C HIS A 300 17.65 -36.30 -44.58
N GLU A 301 17.27 -36.59 -45.83
CA GLU A 301 18.18 -36.58 -46.96
C GLU A 301 18.68 -35.16 -47.29
N LEU A 302 17.80 -34.15 -47.27
CA LEU A 302 18.16 -32.75 -47.42
C LEU A 302 19.18 -32.30 -46.35
N THR A 303 18.96 -32.72 -45.10
CA THR A 303 19.86 -32.41 -43.98
C THR A 303 21.20 -33.15 -44.12
N ARG A 304 21.19 -34.44 -44.47
CA ARG A 304 22.41 -35.26 -44.63
C ARG A 304 23.27 -34.80 -45.80
N LYS A 305 22.64 -34.37 -46.91
CA LYS A 305 23.33 -33.85 -48.09
C LYS A 305 23.72 -32.38 -47.97
N ASN A 306 23.47 -31.73 -46.82
CA ASN A 306 23.72 -30.31 -46.57
C ASN A 306 23.03 -29.38 -47.57
N TYR A 307 21.82 -29.73 -48.04
CA TYR A 307 21.00 -28.89 -48.92
C TYR A 307 20.32 -27.75 -48.16
N PHE A 308 21.14 -26.89 -47.55
CA PHE A 308 20.70 -25.66 -46.90
C PHE A 308 19.53 -25.86 -45.94
N THR A 309 19.50 -27.03 -45.28
CA THR A 309 18.45 -27.45 -44.35
C THR A 309 19.13 -27.87 -43.06
N THR A 310 18.65 -27.33 -41.95
CA THR A 310 19.17 -27.60 -40.60
C THR A 310 18.12 -28.32 -39.77
N ALA A 311 18.58 -29.17 -38.84
CA ALA A 311 17.71 -29.95 -37.97
C ALA A 311 18.00 -29.66 -36.49
N HIS A 312 16.95 -29.41 -35.71
CA HIS A 312 16.98 -29.22 -34.27
C HIS A 312 16.33 -30.43 -33.60
N TYR A 313 17.15 -31.24 -32.92
CA TYR A 313 16.72 -32.52 -32.33
C TYR A 313 16.26 -32.36 -30.88
N GLN A 314 15.01 -32.78 -30.60
CA GLN A 314 14.44 -32.97 -29.25
C GLN A 314 13.52 -34.21 -29.23
N LYS A 315 12.36 -34.15 -28.53
CA LYS A 315 11.32 -35.19 -28.55
C LYS A 315 10.70 -35.37 -29.95
N GLU A 316 10.63 -34.29 -30.73
CA GLU A 316 10.30 -34.28 -32.17
C GLU A 316 11.36 -33.43 -32.90
N THR A 317 11.74 -33.82 -34.12
CA THR A 317 12.80 -33.12 -34.89
C THR A 317 12.20 -31.98 -35.70
N ILE A 318 12.75 -30.76 -35.54
CA ILE A 318 12.32 -29.56 -36.27
C ILE A 318 13.34 -29.24 -37.37
N TYR A 319 12.86 -29.08 -38.60
CA TYR A 319 13.65 -28.73 -39.77
C TYR A 319 13.45 -27.26 -40.16
N GLN A 320 14.53 -26.60 -40.58
CA GLN A 320 14.51 -25.21 -41.04
C GLN A 320 15.39 -25.05 -42.28
N TYR A 321 14.83 -24.44 -43.33
CA TYR A 321 15.58 -24.01 -44.50
C TYR A 321 16.41 -22.78 -44.20
N HIS A 322 17.57 -22.69 -44.85
CA HIS A 322 18.38 -21.49 -44.87
C HIS A 322 17.57 -20.34 -45.51
N PRO A 323 17.65 -19.10 -44.97
CA PRO A 323 16.83 -17.98 -45.44
C PRO A 323 16.88 -17.76 -46.96
N LEU A 324 18.08 -17.76 -47.56
CA LEU A 324 18.25 -17.61 -49.02
C LEU A 324 17.59 -18.73 -49.82
N PHE A 325 17.66 -19.97 -49.33
CA PHE A 325 17.05 -21.11 -50.01
C PHE A 325 15.52 -21.06 -49.89
N ARG A 326 15.01 -20.69 -48.71
CA ARG A 326 13.58 -20.48 -48.49
C ARG A 326 13.03 -19.35 -49.37
N GLU A 327 13.73 -18.24 -49.48
CA GLU A 327 13.33 -17.09 -50.30
C GLU A 327 13.27 -17.48 -51.79
N PHE A 328 14.29 -18.20 -52.29
CA PHE A 328 14.26 -18.79 -53.63
C PHE A 328 13.02 -19.67 -53.83
N LEU A 329 12.73 -20.59 -52.89
CA LEU A 329 11.58 -21.49 -52.99
C LEU A 329 10.25 -20.73 -52.93
N LEU A 330 10.14 -19.68 -52.10
CA LEU A 330 8.95 -18.84 -52.02
C LEU A 330 8.72 -18.04 -53.31
N SER A 331 9.79 -17.49 -53.91
CA SER A 331 9.72 -16.82 -55.21
C SER A 331 9.23 -17.80 -56.29
N ARG A 332 9.84 -18.99 -56.38
CA ARG A 332 9.43 -20.02 -57.34
C ARG A 332 8.02 -20.53 -57.09
N ALA A 333 7.57 -20.60 -55.84
CA ALA A 333 6.21 -21.00 -55.52
C ALA A 333 5.18 -19.98 -56.03
N ARG A 334 5.49 -18.68 -56.01
CA ARG A 334 4.65 -17.62 -56.59
C ARG A 334 4.56 -17.73 -58.11
N ASP A 335 5.65 -18.13 -58.77
CA ASP A 335 5.65 -18.33 -60.23
C ASP A 335 4.97 -19.64 -60.66
N SER A 336 5.02 -20.68 -59.81
CA SER A 336 4.59 -22.04 -60.16
C SER A 336 3.14 -22.36 -59.80
N PHE A 337 2.53 -21.61 -58.88
CA PHE A 337 1.15 -21.82 -58.44
C PHE A 337 0.29 -20.60 -58.77
N ASP A 338 -0.95 -20.83 -59.20
CA ASP A 338 -1.95 -19.78 -59.32
C ASP A 338 -2.31 -19.20 -57.94
N THR A 339 -2.78 -17.95 -57.94
CA THR A 339 -3.10 -17.18 -56.72
C THR A 339 -4.10 -17.89 -55.80
N GLY A 340 -5.06 -18.63 -56.36
CA GLY A 340 -6.04 -19.42 -55.61
C GLY A 340 -5.40 -20.58 -54.86
N ARG A 341 -4.58 -21.41 -55.53
CA ARG A 341 -3.87 -22.52 -54.88
C ARG A 341 -2.82 -22.04 -53.88
N LEU A 342 -2.12 -20.94 -54.18
CA LEU A 342 -1.13 -20.35 -53.29
C LEU A 342 -1.78 -19.88 -51.97
N SER A 343 -2.91 -19.17 -52.07
CA SER A 343 -3.71 -18.77 -50.91
C SER A 343 -4.19 -19.97 -50.09
N ALA A 344 -4.77 -20.98 -50.74
CA ALA A 344 -5.25 -22.19 -50.06
C ALA A 344 -4.13 -22.93 -49.31
N MET A 345 -2.93 -22.97 -49.91
CA MET A 345 -1.76 -23.58 -49.29
C MET A 345 -1.24 -22.77 -48.10
N GLN A 346 -1.20 -21.45 -48.20
CA GLN A 346 -0.80 -20.58 -47.09
C GLN A 346 -1.78 -20.69 -45.91
N ARG A 347 -3.09 -20.76 -46.15
CA ARG A 347 -4.10 -21.02 -45.10
C ARG A 347 -3.86 -22.36 -44.41
N LYS A 348 -3.59 -23.42 -45.20
CA LYS A 348 -3.27 -24.75 -44.67
C LYS A 348 -1.97 -24.75 -43.85
N ALA A 349 -0.95 -24.03 -44.32
CA ALA A 349 0.31 -23.86 -43.60
C ALA A 349 0.10 -23.09 -42.28
N ALA A 350 -0.67 -22.01 -42.29
CA ALA A 350 -1.04 -21.24 -41.11
C ALA A 350 -1.77 -22.09 -40.06
N ALA A 351 -2.76 -22.88 -40.49
CA ALA A 351 -3.48 -23.80 -39.60
C ALA A 351 -2.57 -24.88 -38.97
N LEU A 352 -1.60 -25.41 -39.72
CA LEU A 352 -0.61 -26.36 -39.20
C LEU A 352 0.37 -25.70 -38.22
N LEU A 353 0.82 -24.48 -38.53
CA LEU A 353 1.66 -23.69 -37.64
C LEU A 353 0.94 -23.42 -36.32
N GLY A 354 -0.31 -22.97 -36.35
CA GLY A 354 -1.14 -22.75 -35.15
C GLY A 354 -1.29 -24.01 -34.29
N LYS A 355 -1.58 -25.17 -34.89
CA LYS A 355 -1.66 -26.45 -34.17
C LYS A 355 -0.34 -26.87 -33.53
N SER A 356 0.79 -26.63 -34.23
CA SER A 356 2.14 -26.89 -33.71
C SER A 356 2.58 -25.93 -32.60
N GLY A 357 1.79 -24.87 -32.36
CA GLY A 357 2.08 -23.81 -31.40
C GLY A 357 2.76 -22.60 -32.03
N GLN A 358 3.24 -22.64 -33.28
CA GLN A 358 3.89 -21.50 -33.94
C GLN A 358 2.88 -20.40 -34.33
N ILE A 359 2.32 -19.73 -33.31
CA ILE A 359 1.16 -18.85 -33.44
C ILE A 359 1.48 -17.53 -34.15
N GLU A 360 2.65 -16.93 -33.95
CA GLU A 360 3.03 -15.68 -34.62
C GLU A 360 3.23 -15.89 -36.13
N ASP A 361 3.95 -16.96 -36.51
CA ASP A 361 4.13 -17.35 -37.91
C ASP A 361 2.78 -17.67 -38.58
N ALA A 362 1.86 -18.30 -37.84
CA ALA A 362 0.50 -18.57 -38.32
C ALA A 362 -0.29 -17.27 -38.53
N ALA A 363 -0.25 -16.34 -37.57
CA ALA A 363 -0.93 -15.06 -37.66
C ALA A 363 -0.44 -14.25 -38.87
N LEU A 364 0.88 -14.17 -39.08
CA LEU A 364 1.46 -13.49 -40.25
C LEU A 364 0.98 -14.10 -41.57
N LEU A 365 0.88 -15.43 -41.67
CA LEU A 365 0.34 -16.06 -42.87
C LEU A 365 -1.15 -15.78 -43.07
N PHE A 366 -1.96 -15.77 -42.02
CA PHE A 366 -3.38 -15.40 -42.13
C PHE A 366 -3.56 -13.95 -42.57
N ILE A 367 -2.79 -13.01 -42.00
CA ILE A 367 -2.78 -11.58 -42.36
C ILE A 367 -2.38 -11.41 -43.83
N ASN A 368 -1.29 -12.04 -44.26
CA ASN A 368 -0.78 -11.91 -45.63
C ASN A 368 -1.76 -12.42 -46.71
N VAL A 369 -2.65 -13.34 -46.36
CA VAL A 369 -3.64 -13.94 -47.28
C VAL A 369 -5.03 -13.31 -47.13
N GLY A 370 -5.21 -12.41 -46.16
CA GLY A 370 -6.51 -11.84 -45.82
C GLY A 370 -7.52 -12.87 -45.31
N ASP A 371 -7.07 -13.96 -44.67
CA ASP A 371 -7.93 -14.97 -44.05
C ASP A 371 -8.25 -14.58 -42.60
N TRP A 372 -9.20 -13.66 -42.47
CA TRP A 372 -9.58 -13.06 -41.18
C TRP A 372 -10.24 -14.08 -40.25
N ASP A 373 -11.07 -15.00 -40.75
CA ASP A 373 -11.70 -16.06 -39.94
C ASP A 373 -10.64 -16.95 -39.28
N GLY A 374 -9.57 -17.29 -40.02
CA GLY A 374 -8.43 -18.03 -39.51
C GLY A 374 -7.69 -17.26 -38.41
N LEU A 375 -7.46 -15.96 -38.62
CA LEU A 375 -6.82 -15.08 -37.64
C LEU A 375 -7.66 -14.90 -36.37
N ILE A 376 -8.99 -14.75 -36.50
CA ILE A 376 -9.92 -14.61 -35.38
C ILE A 376 -9.89 -15.86 -34.50
N LYS A 377 -10.02 -17.05 -35.11
CA LYS A 377 -9.96 -18.34 -34.38
C LYS A 377 -8.64 -18.51 -33.65
N LEU A 378 -7.52 -18.17 -34.30
CA LEU A 378 -6.19 -18.22 -33.70
C LEU A 378 -6.08 -17.24 -32.52
N THR A 379 -6.53 -16.00 -32.71
CA THR A 379 -6.49 -14.92 -31.71
C THR A 379 -7.28 -15.32 -30.47
N CYS A 380 -8.54 -15.72 -30.62
CA CYS A 380 -9.39 -16.11 -29.49
C CYS A 380 -8.84 -17.32 -28.72
N SER A 381 -8.22 -18.28 -29.42
CA SER A 381 -7.64 -19.48 -28.79
C SER A 381 -6.39 -19.18 -27.95
N HIS A 382 -5.72 -18.05 -28.18
CA HIS A 382 -4.43 -17.72 -27.57
C HIS A 382 -4.41 -16.41 -26.77
N ALA A 383 -5.44 -15.58 -26.87
CA ALA A 383 -5.50 -14.26 -26.25
C ALA A 383 -5.30 -14.30 -24.72
N SER A 384 -6.00 -15.20 -24.01
CA SER A 384 -5.84 -15.36 -22.55
C SER A 384 -4.40 -15.68 -22.14
N SER A 385 -3.75 -16.56 -22.92
CA SER A 385 -2.35 -16.94 -22.70
C SER A 385 -1.38 -15.78 -22.98
N LEU A 386 -1.64 -14.99 -24.03
CA LEU A 386 -0.83 -13.82 -24.37
C LEU A 386 -0.92 -12.74 -23.29
N ILE A 387 -2.14 -12.45 -22.81
CA ILE A 387 -2.36 -11.51 -21.70
C ILE A 387 -1.65 -11.97 -20.42
N ALA A 388 -1.79 -13.24 -20.04
CA ALA A 388 -1.10 -13.79 -18.87
C ALA A 388 0.43 -13.76 -18.99
N GLN A 389 0.97 -13.70 -20.22
CA GLN A 389 2.40 -13.57 -20.51
C GLN A 389 2.86 -12.10 -20.62
N GLY A 390 1.95 -11.12 -20.50
CA GLY A 390 2.22 -9.70 -20.71
C GLY A 390 2.33 -9.28 -22.18
N ARG A 391 2.13 -10.21 -23.13
CA ARG A 391 2.31 -10.04 -24.59
C ARG A 391 1.11 -9.35 -25.24
N THR A 392 0.67 -8.27 -24.61
CA THR A 392 -0.53 -7.51 -24.98
C THR A 392 -0.34 -6.80 -26.31
N LYS A 393 0.87 -6.33 -26.62
CA LYS A 393 1.14 -5.61 -27.86
C LYS A 393 1.02 -6.54 -29.08
N THR A 394 1.57 -7.76 -29.00
CA THR A 394 1.36 -8.77 -30.05
C THR A 394 -0.12 -9.04 -30.30
N LEU A 395 -0.93 -9.14 -29.24
CA LEU A 395 -2.37 -9.35 -29.36
C LEU A 395 -3.07 -8.14 -30.01
N VAL A 396 -2.70 -6.91 -29.62
CA VAL A 396 -3.21 -5.68 -30.26
C VAL A 396 -2.87 -5.66 -31.74
N GLU A 397 -1.63 -5.98 -32.13
CA GLU A 397 -1.20 -6.03 -33.53
C GLU A 397 -2.09 -6.99 -34.34
N TRP A 398 -2.36 -8.20 -33.84
CA TRP A 398 -3.24 -9.15 -34.52
C TRP A 398 -4.66 -8.62 -34.68
N ILE A 399 -5.22 -8.03 -33.62
CA ILE A 399 -6.58 -7.49 -33.62
C ILE A 399 -6.70 -6.29 -34.56
N THR A 400 -5.71 -5.41 -34.60
CA THR A 400 -5.72 -4.18 -35.43
C THR A 400 -5.52 -4.46 -36.92
N ASN A 401 -4.92 -5.60 -37.30
CA ASN A 401 -4.82 -6.01 -38.70
C ASN A 401 -6.14 -6.56 -39.27
N ILE A 402 -7.09 -6.96 -38.42
CA ILE A 402 -8.43 -7.37 -38.86
C ILE A 402 -9.17 -6.12 -39.33
N PRO A 403 -9.79 -6.13 -40.55
CA PRO A 403 -10.59 -5.00 -41.04
C PRO A 403 -11.64 -4.57 -40.04
N GLU A 404 -11.88 -3.26 -39.92
CA GLU A 404 -12.74 -2.70 -38.87
C GLU A 404 -14.14 -3.31 -38.90
N GLU A 405 -14.75 -3.47 -40.07
CA GLU A 405 -16.08 -4.08 -40.22
C GLU A 405 -16.14 -5.51 -39.68
N THR A 406 -15.10 -6.33 -39.91
CA THR A 406 -15.05 -7.70 -39.42
C THR A 406 -14.76 -7.74 -37.92
N ARG A 407 -13.78 -6.95 -37.47
CA ARG A 407 -13.39 -6.82 -36.06
C ARG A 407 -14.58 -6.41 -35.20
N ASP A 408 -15.37 -5.47 -35.71
CA ASP A 408 -16.47 -4.85 -35.01
C ASP A 408 -17.73 -5.70 -34.95
N ASN A 409 -17.81 -6.80 -35.72
CA ASN A 409 -18.89 -7.79 -35.70
C ASN A 409 -18.52 -9.08 -34.94
N GLU A 410 -17.31 -9.17 -34.41
CA GLU A 410 -16.80 -10.34 -33.69
C GLU A 410 -16.64 -10.05 -32.19
N PRO A 411 -17.56 -10.51 -31.32
CA PRO A 411 -17.64 -10.05 -29.94
C PRO A 411 -16.45 -10.48 -29.08
N TRP A 412 -15.87 -11.66 -29.33
CA TRP A 412 -14.65 -12.09 -28.64
C TRP A 412 -13.43 -11.25 -29.01
N ILE A 413 -13.37 -10.74 -30.25
CA ILE A 413 -12.29 -9.85 -30.66
C ILE A 413 -12.44 -8.49 -29.99
N LEU A 414 -13.66 -7.94 -29.93
CA LEU A 414 -13.95 -6.72 -29.18
C LEU A 414 -13.60 -6.88 -27.69
N TYR A 415 -13.98 -7.99 -27.07
CA TYR A 415 -13.64 -8.30 -25.68
C TYR A 415 -12.13 -8.28 -25.44
N TRP A 416 -11.35 -9.04 -26.24
CA TRP A 416 -9.90 -9.08 -26.06
C TRP A 416 -9.22 -7.74 -26.40
N HIS A 417 -9.76 -6.99 -27.36
CA HIS A 417 -9.30 -5.63 -27.64
C HIS A 417 -9.51 -4.71 -26.44
N GLY A 418 -10.67 -4.82 -25.77
CA GLY A 418 -10.96 -4.12 -24.52
C GLY A 418 -9.96 -4.48 -23.42
N VAL A 419 -9.70 -5.78 -23.21
CA VAL A 419 -8.72 -6.27 -22.21
C VAL A 419 -7.33 -5.69 -22.49
N CYS A 420 -6.90 -5.65 -23.75
CA CYS A 420 -5.60 -5.07 -24.11
C CYS A 420 -5.46 -3.59 -23.76
N LYS A 421 -6.57 -2.83 -23.81
CA LYS A 421 -6.59 -1.38 -23.55
C LYS A 421 -6.66 -1.01 -22.08
N LEU A 422 -6.95 -1.96 -21.18
CA LEU A 422 -7.13 -1.69 -19.74
C LEU A 422 -5.95 -0.94 -19.10
N SER A 423 -4.74 -1.15 -19.60
CA SER A 423 -3.54 -0.59 -18.98
C SER A 423 -3.17 0.83 -19.43
N TYR A 424 -3.77 1.33 -20.51
CA TYR A 424 -3.40 2.65 -21.06
C TYR A 424 -4.58 3.51 -21.53
N ASN A 425 -5.77 2.94 -21.74
CA ASN A 425 -6.97 3.70 -22.11
C ASN A 425 -8.27 3.01 -21.63
N LEU A 426 -8.68 3.33 -20.40
CA LEU A 426 -9.88 2.77 -19.77
C LEU A 426 -11.18 3.14 -20.51
N THR A 427 -11.26 4.32 -21.10
CA THR A 427 -12.46 4.79 -21.82
C THR A 427 -12.69 3.98 -23.09
N GLU A 428 -11.67 3.82 -23.93
CA GLU A 428 -11.79 2.98 -25.12
C GLU A 428 -11.96 1.50 -24.77
N SER A 429 -11.31 1.04 -23.70
CA SER A 429 -11.49 -0.31 -23.16
C SER A 429 -12.96 -0.59 -22.82
N ARG A 430 -13.59 0.32 -22.07
CA ARG A 430 -15.03 0.27 -21.73
C ARG A 430 -15.92 0.24 -22.98
N GLY A 431 -15.66 1.10 -23.95
CA GLY A 431 -16.41 1.12 -25.21
C GLY A 431 -16.32 -0.21 -25.97
N CYS A 432 -15.19 -0.91 -25.92
CA CYS A 432 -15.07 -2.25 -26.49
C CYS A 432 -15.93 -3.27 -25.72
N PHE A 433 -15.92 -3.23 -24.39
CA PHE A 433 -16.72 -4.13 -23.55
C PHE A 433 -18.23 -3.90 -23.70
N ASP A 434 -18.68 -2.65 -23.79
CA ASP A 434 -20.11 -2.33 -23.98
C ASP A 434 -20.62 -2.91 -25.31
N ARG A 435 -19.82 -2.78 -26.38
CA ARG A 435 -20.16 -3.34 -27.70
C ARG A 435 -20.12 -4.87 -27.70
N ALA A 436 -19.08 -5.46 -27.10
CA ALA A 436 -18.96 -6.92 -26.96
C ALA A 436 -20.14 -7.49 -26.16
N PHE A 437 -20.51 -6.83 -25.06
CA PHE A 437 -21.66 -7.19 -24.23
C PHE A 437 -22.95 -7.26 -25.04
N MET A 438 -23.26 -6.21 -25.82
CA MET A 438 -24.49 -6.16 -26.62
C MET A 438 -24.56 -7.28 -27.67
N GLN A 439 -23.42 -7.61 -28.29
CA GLN A 439 -23.33 -8.70 -29.27
C GLN A 439 -23.44 -10.07 -28.62
N PHE A 440 -22.73 -10.32 -27.50
CA PHE A 440 -22.87 -11.58 -26.76
C PHE A 440 -24.30 -11.81 -26.27
N ARG A 441 -24.97 -10.75 -25.82
CA ARG A 441 -26.38 -10.78 -25.45
C ARG A 441 -27.26 -11.16 -26.64
N ALA A 442 -27.04 -10.56 -27.82
CA ALA A 442 -27.79 -10.91 -29.04
C ALA A 442 -27.54 -12.36 -29.49
N TRP A 443 -26.33 -12.89 -29.27
CA TRP A 443 -25.94 -14.26 -29.62
C TRP A 443 -26.30 -15.29 -28.52
N ASN A 444 -26.87 -14.84 -27.40
CA ASN A 444 -27.17 -15.64 -26.21
C ASN A 444 -25.94 -16.43 -25.67
N GLU A 445 -24.74 -15.84 -25.76
CA GLU A 445 -23.51 -16.42 -25.21
C GLU A 445 -23.25 -15.84 -23.82
N GLN A 446 -23.51 -16.65 -22.79
CA GLN A 446 -23.56 -16.19 -21.40
C GLN A 446 -22.19 -15.82 -20.84
N THR A 447 -21.12 -16.51 -21.23
CA THR A 447 -19.78 -16.33 -20.65
C THR A 447 -19.21 -14.97 -21.00
N GLY A 448 -19.13 -14.66 -22.28
CA GLY A 448 -18.65 -13.40 -22.84
C GLY A 448 -19.52 -12.23 -22.43
N MET A 449 -20.85 -12.41 -22.32
CA MET A 449 -21.75 -11.40 -21.80
C MET A 449 -21.37 -10.99 -20.37
N TRP A 450 -21.28 -11.96 -19.45
CA TRP A 450 -20.94 -11.70 -18.05
C TRP A 450 -19.52 -11.16 -17.86
N LEU A 451 -18.55 -11.70 -18.60
CA LEU A 451 -17.17 -11.20 -18.56
C LEU A 451 -17.10 -9.77 -19.07
N SER A 452 -17.70 -9.45 -20.21
CA SER A 452 -17.72 -8.08 -20.76
C SER A 452 -18.38 -7.10 -19.78
N TRP A 453 -19.50 -7.50 -19.16
CA TRP A 453 -20.14 -6.69 -18.11
C TRP A 453 -19.20 -6.44 -16.93
N SER A 454 -18.54 -7.48 -16.40
CA SER A 454 -17.63 -7.34 -15.25
C SER A 454 -16.45 -6.41 -15.55
N TYR A 455 -15.82 -6.58 -16.71
CA TYR A 455 -14.69 -5.74 -17.11
C TYR A 455 -15.10 -4.28 -17.38
N ALA A 456 -16.30 -4.04 -17.94
CA ALA A 456 -16.82 -2.68 -18.09
C ALA A 456 -16.98 -2.00 -16.73
N VAL A 457 -17.51 -2.70 -15.73
CA VAL A 457 -17.64 -2.19 -14.35
C VAL A 457 -16.25 -1.96 -13.71
N ASP A 458 -15.31 -2.90 -13.86
CA ASP A 458 -13.95 -2.77 -13.35
C ASP A 458 -13.21 -1.55 -13.92
N THR A 459 -13.45 -1.18 -15.19
CA THR A 459 -12.86 0.05 -15.74
C THR A 459 -13.32 1.30 -14.98
N ILE A 460 -14.59 1.34 -14.53
CA ILE A 460 -15.13 2.46 -13.74
C ILE A 460 -14.54 2.45 -12.34
N PHE A 461 -14.37 1.27 -11.75
CA PHE A 461 -13.67 1.11 -10.48
C PHE A 461 -12.23 1.64 -10.57
N HIS A 462 -11.45 1.28 -11.59
CA HIS A 462 -10.06 1.74 -11.72
C HIS A 462 -9.93 3.23 -12.04
N GLU A 463 -10.86 3.79 -12.82
CA GLU A 463 -10.86 5.21 -13.21
C GLU A 463 -11.24 6.12 -12.02
N PHE A 464 -12.19 5.70 -11.18
CA PHE A 464 -12.75 6.49 -10.07
C PHE A 464 -13.33 7.87 -10.48
N GLU A 465 -13.91 8.00 -11.68
CA GLU A 465 -14.36 9.31 -12.18
C GLU A 465 -15.88 9.51 -12.31
N ASP A 466 -16.69 8.46 -12.50
CA ASP A 466 -18.13 8.58 -12.83
C ASP A 466 -18.96 7.38 -12.33
N PHE A 467 -19.26 7.34 -11.03
CA PHE A 467 -20.08 6.25 -10.47
C PHE A 467 -21.57 6.29 -10.85
N PRO A 468 -22.21 7.42 -11.21
CA PRO A 468 -23.56 7.40 -11.76
C PRO A 468 -23.73 6.45 -12.95
N ARG A 469 -22.70 6.22 -13.77
CA ARG A 469 -22.75 5.22 -14.84
C ARG A 469 -23.02 3.80 -14.35
N LEU A 470 -22.62 3.49 -13.11
CA LEU A 470 -22.85 2.17 -12.52
C LEU A 470 -24.34 1.86 -12.36
N ASP A 471 -25.21 2.86 -12.29
CA ASP A 471 -26.67 2.66 -12.19
C ASP A 471 -27.22 1.96 -13.46
N ASN A 472 -26.65 2.28 -14.63
CA ASN A 472 -27.01 1.61 -15.89
C ASN A 472 -26.56 0.15 -15.87
N TYR A 473 -25.35 -0.15 -15.39
CA TYR A 473 -24.85 -1.52 -15.28
C TYR A 473 -25.60 -2.32 -14.22
N ALA A 474 -26.06 -1.68 -13.14
CA ALA A 474 -26.92 -2.29 -12.12
C ALA A 474 -28.27 -2.71 -12.73
N SER A 475 -28.92 -1.78 -13.44
CA SER A 475 -30.19 -2.06 -14.13
C SER A 475 -30.04 -3.17 -15.16
N LEU A 476 -28.94 -3.14 -15.91
CA LEU A 476 -28.59 -4.16 -16.88
C LEU A 476 -28.33 -5.53 -16.22
N PHE A 477 -27.65 -5.54 -15.07
CA PHE A 477 -27.45 -6.76 -14.30
C PHE A 477 -28.78 -7.37 -13.89
N ASP A 478 -29.69 -6.57 -13.32
CA ASP A 478 -30.98 -7.05 -12.82
C ASP A 478 -31.90 -7.54 -13.96
N ASP A 479 -31.81 -6.95 -15.14
CA ASP A 479 -32.51 -7.41 -16.37
C ASP A 479 -32.04 -8.79 -16.83
N ILE A 480 -30.74 -9.06 -16.75
CA ILE A 480 -30.15 -10.35 -17.13
C ILE A 480 -30.36 -11.38 -16.01
N PHE A 481 -30.13 -10.98 -14.76
CA PHE A 481 -30.13 -11.83 -13.59
C PHE A 481 -31.55 -12.01 -13.04
N GLN A 482 -32.35 -12.81 -13.75
CA GLN A 482 -33.61 -13.29 -13.20
C GLN A 482 -33.33 -14.26 -12.05
N LYS A 483 -34.20 -14.30 -11.01
CA LYS A 483 -34.03 -15.02 -9.72
C LYS A 483 -33.67 -16.53 -9.77
N ARG A 484 -33.42 -17.13 -10.93
CA ARG A 484 -33.09 -18.55 -11.12
C ARG A 484 -32.03 -18.87 -12.19
N THR A 485 -31.35 -17.88 -12.78
CA THR A 485 -30.30 -18.15 -13.77
C THR A 485 -28.94 -18.29 -13.08
N PRO A 486 -28.34 -19.48 -12.96
CA PRO A 486 -27.00 -19.63 -12.41
C PRO A 486 -25.96 -19.02 -13.35
N PHE A 487 -24.82 -18.58 -12.80
CA PHE A 487 -23.67 -18.22 -13.62
C PHE A 487 -23.19 -19.44 -14.43
N PRO A 488 -22.65 -19.24 -15.65
CA PRO A 488 -22.24 -20.33 -16.52
C PRO A 488 -21.08 -21.17 -15.95
N SER A 489 -20.27 -20.59 -15.06
CA SER A 489 -19.22 -21.29 -14.31
C SER A 489 -18.88 -20.55 -13.02
N PHE A 490 -18.22 -21.25 -12.10
CA PHE A 490 -17.69 -20.64 -10.88
C PHE A 490 -16.64 -19.56 -11.18
N GLU A 491 -15.83 -19.71 -12.23
CA GLU A 491 -14.84 -18.71 -12.64
C GLU A 491 -15.50 -17.39 -13.08
N VAL A 492 -16.63 -17.47 -13.79
CA VAL A 492 -17.41 -16.28 -14.18
C VAL A 492 -18.05 -15.64 -12.93
N GLU A 493 -18.60 -16.45 -12.03
CA GLU A 493 -19.13 -15.95 -10.76
C GLU A 493 -18.06 -15.18 -9.97
N LEU A 494 -16.84 -15.70 -9.85
CA LEU A 494 -15.74 -15.04 -9.14
C LEU A 494 -15.37 -13.66 -9.71
N ARG A 495 -15.60 -13.44 -11.01
CA ARG A 495 -15.34 -12.15 -11.68
C ARG A 495 -16.51 -11.17 -11.54
N VAL A 496 -17.74 -11.65 -11.70
CA VAL A 496 -18.95 -10.80 -11.72
C VAL A 496 -19.37 -10.37 -10.32
N LEU A 497 -19.29 -11.30 -9.35
CA LEU A 497 -19.80 -11.12 -8.00
C LEU A 497 -19.18 -9.91 -7.27
N PRO A 498 -17.84 -9.71 -7.23
CA PRO A 498 -17.26 -8.51 -6.62
C PRO A 498 -17.66 -7.21 -7.32
N CYS A 499 -17.78 -7.19 -8.66
CA CYS A 499 -18.24 -6.02 -9.40
C CYS A 499 -19.69 -5.66 -9.04
N ARG A 500 -20.60 -6.65 -9.00
CA ARG A 500 -22.00 -6.42 -8.59
C ARG A 500 -22.07 -5.93 -7.15
N PHE A 501 -21.33 -6.57 -6.24
CA PHE A 501 -21.27 -6.15 -4.85
C PHE A 501 -20.72 -4.73 -4.68
N PHE A 502 -19.70 -4.35 -5.45
CA PHE A 502 -19.16 -3.00 -5.47
C PHE A 502 -20.21 -1.97 -5.89
N ILE A 503 -20.99 -2.24 -6.94
CA ILE A 503 -22.11 -1.39 -7.35
C ILE A 503 -23.11 -1.21 -6.21
N MET A 504 -23.51 -2.30 -5.54
CA MET A 504 -24.44 -2.23 -4.40
C MET A 504 -23.89 -1.33 -3.30
N ALA A 505 -22.63 -1.54 -2.93
CA ALA A 505 -21.96 -0.82 -1.86
C ALA A 505 -21.81 0.69 -2.16
N MET A 506 -21.61 1.07 -3.42
CA MET A 506 -21.37 2.47 -3.81
C MET A 506 -22.64 3.23 -4.19
N ARG A 507 -23.63 2.56 -4.81
CA ARG A 507 -24.79 3.19 -5.46
C ARG A 507 -26.15 2.74 -4.95
N GLU A 508 -26.25 1.55 -4.35
CA GLU A 508 -27.52 1.00 -3.84
C GLU A 508 -27.47 0.73 -2.32
N PRO A 509 -27.21 1.76 -1.50
CA PRO A 509 -26.95 1.57 -0.07
C PRO A 509 -28.09 0.96 0.74
N ASN A 510 -29.32 0.95 0.20
CA ASN A 510 -30.51 0.33 0.81
C ASN A 510 -30.88 -1.03 0.22
N HIS A 511 -30.06 -1.62 -0.66
CA HIS A 511 -30.43 -2.85 -1.35
C HIS A 511 -30.69 -3.98 -0.33
N PRO A 512 -31.87 -4.62 -0.34
CA PRO A 512 -32.30 -5.55 0.71
C PRO A 512 -31.45 -6.83 0.80
N GLU A 513 -30.71 -7.14 -0.27
CA GLU A 513 -29.88 -8.34 -0.36
C GLU A 513 -28.37 -8.08 -0.20
N ILE A 514 -27.93 -6.85 0.09
CA ILE A 514 -26.49 -6.53 0.16
C ILE A 514 -25.72 -7.46 1.12
N ASP A 515 -26.32 -7.82 2.26
CA ASP A 515 -25.73 -8.74 3.24
C ASP A 515 -25.62 -10.18 2.69
N LYS A 516 -26.60 -10.62 1.88
CA LYS A 516 -26.57 -11.93 1.22
C LYS A 516 -25.46 -11.99 0.18
N TRP A 517 -25.28 -10.91 -0.59
CA TRP A 517 -24.21 -10.80 -1.57
C TRP A 517 -22.84 -10.73 -0.88
N ALA A 518 -22.69 -9.95 0.20
CA ALA A 518 -21.48 -9.93 1.02
C ALA A 518 -21.13 -11.34 1.53
N HIS A 519 -22.13 -12.07 2.04
CA HIS A 519 -21.94 -13.45 2.48
C HIS A 519 -21.50 -14.38 1.33
N ARG A 520 -22.11 -14.25 0.14
CA ARG A 520 -21.69 -15.04 -1.03
C ARG A 520 -20.26 -14.72 -1.46
N VAL A 521 -19.86 -13.45 -1.46
CA VAL A 521 -18.45 -13.05 -1.75
C VAL A 521 -17.51 -13.66 -0.72
N PHE A 522 -17.92 -13.74 0.55
CA PHE A 522 -17.11 -14.36 1.60
C PHE A 522 -16.96 -15.88 1.42
N LEU A 523 -18.03 -16.58 1.01
CA LEU A 523 -17.94 -18.00 0.67
C LEU A 523 -17.01 -18.23 -0.54
N CYS A 524 -17.16 -17.41 -1.59
CA CYS A 524 -16.27 -17.46 -2.74
C CYS A 524 -14.81 -17.19 -2.36
N LEU A 525 -14.53 -16.28 -1.42
CA LEU A 525 -13.19 -16.03 -0.87
C LEU A 525 -12.58 -17.27 -0.20
N GLN A 526 -13.39 -18.09 0.47
CA GLN A 526 -12.95 -19.33 1.13
C GLN A 526 -12.76 -20.48 0.15
N GLU A 527 -13.60 -20.58 -0.88
CA GLU A 527 -13.55 -21.64 -1.90
C GLU A 527 -12.50 -21.38 -2.99
N CYS A 528 -12.20 -20.10 -3.26
CA CYS A 528 -11.23 -19.71 -4.29
C CYS A 528 -9.82 -20.21 -3.92
N ARG A 529 -9.17 -20.91 -4.85
CA ARG A 529 -7.80 -21.44 -4.67
C ARG A 529 -6.72 -20.47 -5.15
N GLU A 530 -7.05 -19.54 -6.05
CA GLU A 530 -6.09 -18.62 -6.62
C GLU A 530 -5.85 -17.41 -5.71
N VAL A 531 -4.63 -17.28 -5.17
CA VAL A 531 -4.31 -16.23 -4.18
C VAL A 531 -4.59 -14.80 -4.63
N ASN A 532 -4.32 -14.45 -5.89
CA ASN A 532 -4.50 -13.07 -6.38
C ASN A 532 -5.99 -12.69 -6.45
N LEU A 533 -6.85 -13.60 -6.93
CA LEU A 533 -8.31 -13.41 -6.92
C LEU A 533 -8.87 -13.38 -5.49
N ARG A 534 -8.35 -14.22 -4.58
CA ARG A 534 -8.72 -14.15 -3.16
C ARG A 534 -8.43 -12.78 -2.55
N LEU A 535 -7.26 -12.20 -2.84
CA LEU A 535 -6.90 -10.87 -2.35
C LEU A 535 -7.85 -9.79 -2.89
N GLN A 536 -8.26 -9.87 -4.16
CA GLN A 536 -9.24 -8.96 -4.76
C GLN A 536 -10.63 -9.08 -4.10
N LEU A 537 -11.15 -10.30 -3.92
CA LEU A 537 -12.42 -10.54 -3.24
C LEU A 537 -12.40 -10.01 -1.80
N GLY A 538 -11.31 -10.30 -1.07
CA GLY A 538 -11.11 -9.82 0.29
C GLY A 538 -11.02 -8.30 0.38
N PHE A 539 -10.38 -7.64 -0.60
CA PHE A 539 -10.34 -6.18 -0.69
C PHE A 539 -11.75 -5.57 -0.76
N HIS A 540 -12.61 -6.04 -1.69
CA HIS A 540 -13.96 -5.49 -1.83
C HIS A 540 -14.80 -5.66 -0.56
N LEU A 541 -14.74 -6.83 0.07
CA LEU A 541 -15.41 -7.08 1.35
C LEU A 541 -14.87 -6.21 2.48
N ALA A 542 -13.55 -6.18 2.65
CA ALA A 542 -12.91 -5.44 3.74
C ALA A 542 -13.21 -3.94 3.63
N VAL A 543 -13.09 -3.35 2.43
CA VAL A 543 -13.39 -1.93 2.21
C VAL A 543 -14.86 -1.63 2.52
N HIS A 544 -15.79 -2.49 2.09
CA HIS A 544 -17.20 -2.34 2.44
C HIS A 544 -17.41 -2.36 3.97
N TYR A 545 -16.90 -3.39 4.67
CA TYR A 545 -17.05 -3.49 6.12
C TYR A 545 -16.38 -2.34 6.88
N LEU A 546 -15.24 -1.83 6.42
CA LEU A 546 -14.59 -0.65 6.97
C LEU A 546 -15.51 0.58 6.89
N TRP A 547 -16.12 0.83 5.74
CA TRP A 547 -17.08 1.94 5.55
C TRP A 547 -18.37 1.76 6.33
N MET A 548 -18.80 0.52 6.54
CA MET A 548 -19.97 0.19 7.35
C MET A 548 -19.69 0.26 8.85
N GLY A 549 -18.43 0.30 9.26
CA GLY A 549 -18.00 0.29 10.66
C GLY A 549 -18.09 -1.10 11.31
N ASP A 550 -17.93 -2.17 10.52
CA ASP A 550 -17.92 -3.56 10.99
C ASP A 550 -16.49 -4.11 11.05
N PHE A 551 -15.71 -3.58 11.98
CA PHE A 551 -14.28 -3.91 12.11
C PHE A 551 -14.03 -5.36 12.56
N ALA A 552 -15.01 -6.02 13.15
CA ALA A 552 -14.93 -7.43 13.51
C ALA A 552 -14.87 -8.32 12.25
N ASN A 553 -15.78 -8.08 11.29
CA ASN A 553 -15.78 -8.81 10.02
C ASN A 553 -14.55 -8.50 9.15
N VAL A 554 -13.99 -7.28 9.23
CA VAL A 554 -12.70 -6.98 8.58
C VAL A 554 -11.58 -7.86 9.15
N GLY A 555 -11.51 -8.02 10.48
CA GLY A 555 -10.55 -8.92 11.12
C GLY A 555 -10.68 -10.37 10.66
N ILE A 556 -11.91 -10.87 10.49
CA ILE A 556 -12.20 -12.21 9.96
C ILE A 556 -11.68 -12.37 8.52
N VAL A 557 -11.95 -11.39 7.66
CA VAL A 557 -11.44 -11.38 6.26
C VAL A 557 -9.90 -11.37 6.26
N ILE A 558 -9.28 -10.54 7.10
CA ILE A 558 -7.82 -10.45 7.19
C ILE A 558 -7.19 -11.78 7.63
N ASN A 559 -7.76 -12.43 8.63
CA ASN A 559 -7.26 -13.72 9.13
C ASN A 559 -7.43 -14.84 8.08
N SER A 560 -8.59 -14.91 7.42
CA SER A 560 -8.89 -15.89 6.37
C SER A 560 -7.89 -15.85 5.20
N ILE A 561 -7.46 -14.65 4.80
CA ILE A 561 -6.43 -14.49 3.78
C ILE A 561 -5.06 -14.92 4.35
N SER A 562 -4.70 -14.44 5.55
CA SER A 562 -3.37 -14.65 6.15
C SER A 562 -3.00 -16.12 6.35
N GLU A 563 -3.97 -16.99 6.65
CA GLU A 563 -3.76 -18.43 6.84
C GLU A 563 -3.35 -19.16 5.55
N GLY A 564 -3.63 -18.58 4.36
CA GLY A 564 -3.37 -19.21 3.05
C GLY A 564 -2.10 -18.78 2.31
N LEU A 565 -1.34 -17.77 2.80
CA LEU A 565 -0.31 -17.08 2.01
C LEU A 565 1.09 -17.73 2.00
N ARG A 566 1.32 -18.85 2.70
CA ARG A 566 2.68 -19.32 3.03
C ARG A 566 3.45 -20.00 1.87
N SER A 567 2.81 -20.32 0.74
CA SER A 567 3.45 -21.11 -0.33
C SER A 567 3.32 -20.55 -1.75
N GLU A 568 2.63 -19.42 -1.96
CA GLU A 568 2.28 -18.93 -3.29
C GLU A 568 2.92 -17.57 -3.62
N THR A 569 3.22 -17.36 -4.92
CA THR A 569 3.80 -16.10 -5.39
C THR A 569 2.68 -15.08 -5.60
N ILE A 570 2.56 -14.14 -4.67
CA ILE A 570 1.65 -13.01 -4.76
C ILE A 570 2.21 -12.00 -5.75
N LEU A 571 1.38 -11.52 -6.67
CA LEU A 571 1.75 -10.45 -7.59
C LEU A 571 1.93 -9.14 -6.81
N PRO A 572 2.94 -8.30 -7.13
CA PRO A 572 3.23 -7.11 -6.34
C PRO A 572 2.07 -6.11 -6.25
N MET A 573 1.24 -5.98 -7.28
CA MET A 573 0.09 -5.07 -7.29
C MET A 573 -0.96 -5.51 -6.26
N GLU A 574 -1.27 -6.80 -6.19
CA GLU A 574 -2.21 -7.42 -5.26
C GLU A 574 -1.68 -7.38 -3.83
N ARG A 575 -0.35 -7.49 -3.66
CA ARG A 575 0.27 -7.25 -2.36
C ARG A 575 0.09 -5.80 -1.92
N LEU A 576 0.34 -4.83 -2.79
CA LEU A 576 0.14 -3.40 -2.49
C LEU A 576 -1.34 -3.07 -2.19
N LEU A 577 -2.27 -3.66 -2.94
CA LEU A 577 -3.72 -3.56 -2.69
C LEU A 577 -4.07 -4.01 -1.27
N TRP A 578 -3.48 -5.12 -0.83
CA TRP A 578 -3.74 -5.67 0.49
C TRP A 578 -3.08 -4.87 1.63
N GLU A 579 -1.86 -4.38 1.42
CA GLU A 579 -1.22 -3.46 2.37
C GLU A 579 -2.05 -2.18 2.55
N ASN A 580 -2.66 -1.69 1.47
CA ASN A 580 -3.56 -0.53 1.50
C ASN A 580 -4.81 -0.78 2.38
N THR A 581 -5.43 -1.95 2.28
CA THR A 581 -6.54 -2.36 3.17
C THR A 581 -6.11 -2.43 4.63
N LYS A 582 -4.95 -3.04 4.92
CA LYS A 582 -4.42 -3.15 6.29
C LYS A 582 -4.09 -1.78 6.89
N ALA A 583 -3.55 -0.86 6.10
CA ALA A 583 -3.27 0.51 6.54
C ALA A 583 -4.56 1.24 6.95
N MET A 584 -5.62 1.16 6.14
CA MET A 584 -6.92 1.74 6.46
C MET A 584 -7.54 1.13 7.73
N TYR A 585 -7.46 -0.20 7.87
CA TYR A 585 -7.93 -0.91 9.07
C TYR A 585 -7.17 -0.46 10.32
N ALA A 586 -5.84 -0.49 10.29
CA ALA A 586 -5.00 -0.09 11.41
C ALA A 586 -5.26 1.36 11.86
N TRP A 587 -5.49 2.27 10.92
CA TRP A 587 -5.88 3.64 11.22
C TRP A 587 -7.25 3.72 11.91
N LEU A 588 -8.28 3.08 11.36
CA LEU A 588 -9.64 3.12 11.91
C LEU A 588 -9.77 2.38 13.25
N THR A 589 -8.88 1.42 13.53
CA THR A 589 -8.70 0.79 14.84
C THR A 589 -7.65 1.50 15.70
N GLY A 590 -7.37 2.79 15.46
CA GLY A 590 -6.58 3.65 16.35
C GLY A 590 -5.09 3.28 16.50
N SER A 591 -4.56 2.37 15.69
CA SER A 591 -3.19 1.87 15.75
C SER A 591 -2.26 2.61 14.77
N VAL A 592 -1.93 3.87 15.10
CA VAL A 592 -1.15 4.77 14.23
C VAL A 592 0.22 4.19 13.86
N GLU A 593 0.96 3.65 14.84
CA GLU A 593 2.28 3.05 14.59
C GLU A 593 2.20 1.89 13.58
N SER A 594 1.19 1.02 13.71
CA SER A 594 0.98 -0.09 12.79
C SER A 594 0.60 0.40 11.38
N CYS A 595 -0.22 1.45 11.28
CA CYS A 595 -0.54 2.09 10.01
C CYS A 595 0.73 2.64 9.33
N LEU A 596 1.52 3.45 10.05
CA LEU A 596 2.74 4.07 9.51
C LEU A 596 3.77 3.03 9.09
N ARG A 597 3.96 1.96 9.88
CA ARG A 597 4.84 0.84 9.50
C ARG A 597 4.36 0.14 8.24
N THR A 598 3.08 -0.19 8.16
CA THR A 598 2.46 -0.85 7.00
C THR A 598 2.64 0.00 5.73
N VAL A 599 2.38 1.31 5.82
CA VAL A 599 2.58 2.24 4.71
C VAL A 599 4.04 2.35 4.32
N SER A 600 4.96 2.42 5.28
CA SER A 600 6.40 2.49 4.99
C SER A 600 6.91 1.24 4.27
N GLU A 601 6.49 0.05 4.69
CA GLU A 601 6.84 -1.23 4.05
C GLU A 601 6.23 -1.33 2.63
N ALA A 602 4.99 -0.89 2.47
CA ALA A 602 4.32 -0.88 1.17
C ALA A 602 4.96 0.11 0.18
N LEU A 603 5.31 1.31 0.62
CA LEU A 603 6.02 2.29 -0.22
C LEU A 603 7.42 1.79 -0.58
N LYS A 604 8.11 1.07 0.32
CA LYS A 604 9.38 0.42 0.00
C LYS A 604 9.19 -0.64 -1.10
N LEU A 605 8.16 -1.48 -0.99
CA LEU A 605 7.82 -2.46 -2.03
C LEU A 605 7.47 -1.79 -3.37
N SER A 606 6.73 -0.68 -3.34
CA SER A 606 6.41 0.14 -4.50
C SER A 606 7.67 0.66 -5.19
N CYS A 607 8.60 1.28 -4.44
CA CYS A 607 9.89 1.72 -4.98
C CYS A 607 10.76 0.57 -5.48
N GLU A 608 10.78 -0.58 -4.79
CA GLU A 608 11.54 -1.76 -5.23
C GLU A 608 10.97 -2.31 -6.54
N THR A 609 9.65 -2.35 -6.70
CA THR A 609 8.96 -2.96 -7.85
C THR A 609 8.73 -2.00 -9.00
N GLY A 610 8.72 -0.70 -8.75
CA GLY A 610 8.37 0.34 -9.72
C GLY A 610 6.86 0.50 -9.96
N ILE A 611 6.01 -0.12 -9.13
CA ILE A 611 4.55 -0.09 -9.23
C ILE A 611 4.01 0.92 -8.21
N HIS A 612 3.60 2.10 -8.70
CA HIS A 612 3.23 3.25 -7.86
C HIS A 612 1.70 3.48 -7.72
N PHE A 613 0.88 2.55 -8.20
CA PHE A 613 -0.58 2.71 -8.35
C PHE A 613 -1.32 3.04 -7.03
N TRP A 614 -0.86 2.50 -5.90
CA TRP A 614 -1.50 2.68 -4.58
C TRP A 614 -0.80 3.69 -3.67
N ASP A 615 0.29 4.32 -4.13
CA ASP A 615 1.14 5.19 -3.29
C ASP A 615 0.35 6.36 -2.69
N HIS A 616 -0.51 7.01 -3.48
CA HIS A 616 -1.33 8.13 -3.03
C HIS A 616 -2.32 7.74 -1.93
N HIS A 617 -2.93 6.55 -2.01
CA HIS A 617 -3.87 6.05 -1.00
C HIS A 617 -3.13 5.64 0.29
N LEU A 618 -2.00 4.95 0.16
CA LEU A 618 -1.14 4.59 1.29
C LEU A 618 -0.68 5.83 2.07
N LEU A 619 -0.17 6.85 1.35
CA LEU A 619 0.21 8.14 1.94
C LEU A 619 -0.99 8.84 2.58
N SER A 620 -2.18 8.75 1.98
CA SER A 620 -3.40 9.35 2.52
C SER A 620 -3.81 8.73 3.85
N PHE A 621 -3.74 7.40 3.99
CA PHE A 621 -4.03 6.74 5.27
C PHE A 621 -2.98 7.02 6.35
N ALA A 622 -1.70 7.12 5.99
CA ALA A 622 -0.67 7.59 6.91
C ALA A 622 -0.92 9.03 7.38
N ALA A 623 -1.30 9.92 6.46
CA ALA A 623 -1.66 11.31 6.79
C ALA A 623 -2.89 11.37 7.70
N CYS A 624 -3.95 10.62 7.40
CA CYS A 624 -5.13 10.51 8.26
C CYS A 624 -4.77 10.00 9.66
N ALA A 625 -3.91 8.98 9.76
CA ALA A 625 -3.47 8.43 11.05
C ALA A 625 -2.68 9.46 11.88
N ALA A 626 -1.74 10.16 11.26
CA ALA A 626 -0.97 11.22 11.91
C ALA A 626 -1.87 12.39 12.36
N LEU A 627 -2.78 12.87 11.49
CA LEU A 627 -3.75 13.91 11.84
C LEU A 627 -4.68 13.48 12.99
N SER A 628 -5.08 12.20 13.03
CA SER A 628 -5.92 11.66 14.12
C SER A 628 -5.21 11.65 15.48
N ASP A 629 -3.88 11.61 15.51
CA ASP A 629 -3.08 11.73 16.74
C ASP A 629 -2.62 13.17 17.04
N GLY A 630 -2.94 14.12 16.15
CA GLY A 630 -2.47 15.50 16.27
C GLY A 630 -1.02 15.71 15.83
N ASP A 631 -0.38 14.73 15.19
CA ASP A 631 0.97 14.84 14.61
C ASP A 631 0.92 15.53 13.24
N ILE A 632 0.87 16.86 13.27
CA ILE A 632 0.78 17.73 12.08
C ILE A 632 2.08 17.65 11.25
N GLU A 633 3.24 17.44 11.87
CA GLU A 633 4.53 17.40 11.16
C GLU A 633 4.61 16.18 10.25
N THR A 634 4.33 14.98 10.78
CA THR A 634 4.29 13.75 9.99
C THR A 634 3.23 13.84 8.90
N ALA A 635 2.04 14.35 9.21
CA ALA A 635 0.98 14.55 8.23
C ALA A 635 1.42 15.47 7.08
N ASN A 636 2.09 16.58 7.37
CA ASN A 636 2.64 17.50 6.36
C ASN A 636 3.71 16.85 5.50
N GLY A 637 4.52 15.96 6.07
CA GLY A 637 5.47 15.14 5.31
C GLY A 637 4.76 14.29 4.23
N MET A 638 3.67 13.61 4.60
CA MET A 638 2.91 12.77 3.68
C MET A 638 2.15 13.59 2.63
N ILE A 639 1.48 14.67 3.05
CA ILE A 639 0.73 15.57 2.15
C ILE A 639 1.66 16.20 1.10
N ARG A 640 2.89 16.58 1.45
CA ARG A 640 3.88 17.09 0.48
C ARG A 640 4.28 16.04 -0.56
N LYS A 641 4.44 14.78 -0.15
CA LYS A 641 4.72 13.68 -1.09
C LYS A 641 3.56 13.48 -2.06
N ILE A 642 2.32 13.49 -1.57
CA ILE A 642 1.11 13.45 -2.40
C ILE A 642 1.12 14.62 -3.40
N ALA A 643 1.37 15.84 -2.91
CA ALA A 643 1.38 17.05 -3.74
C ALA A 643 2.37 16.96 -4.92
N SER A 644 3.55 16.35 -4.71
CA SER A 644 4.57 16.19 -5.75
C SER A 644 4.14 15.26 -6.90
N GLY A 645 3.17 14.36 -6.67
CA GLY A 645 2.66 13.40 -7.65
C GLY A 645 1.36 13.82 -8.35
N LEU A 646 0.76 14.97 -7.98
CA LEU A 646 -0.59 15.34 -8.42
C LEU A 646 -0.76 15.53 -9.93
N THR A 647 0.31 15.88 -10.66
CA THR A 647 0.26 16.12 -12.11
C THR A 647 -0.17 14.89 -12.92
N HIS A 648 0.07 13.69 -12.39
CA HIS A 648 -0.28 12.42 -13.01
C HIS A 648 -1.26 11.62 -12.15
N ALA A 649 -1.87 12.26 -11.15
CA ALA A 649 -2.74 11.60 -10.19
C ALA A 649 -4.18 11.49 -10.71
N ARG A 650 -4.90 10.45 -10.28
CA ARG A 650 -6.32 10.27 -10.63
C ARG A 650 -7.19 11.28 -9.89
N LYS A 651 -8.41 11.52 -10.35
CA LYS A 651 -9.36 12.43 -9.68
C LYS A 651 -9.58 12.06 -8.21
N ILE A 652 -9.63 10.77 -7.88
CA ILE A 652 -9.77 10.32 -6.49
C ILE A 652 -8.57 10.72 -5.61
N ASP A 653 -7.37 10.67 -6.16
CA ASP A 653 -6.14 11.06 -5.45
C ASP A 653 -6.17 12.58 -5.17
N ILE A 654 -6.67 13.40 -6.11
CA ILE A 654 -6.88 14.84 -5.95
C ILE A 654 -7.96 15.13 -4.88
N ILE A 655 -9.03 14.33 -4.84
CA ILE A 655 -10.10 14.44 -3.83
C ILE A 655 -9.56 14.19 -2.43
N PHE A 656 -8.80 13.11 -2.24
CA PHE A 656 -8.17 12.80 -0.96
C PHE A 656 -7.16 13.88 -0.56
N TYR A 657 -6.37 14.38 -1.50
CA TYR A 657 -5.45 15.48 -1.23
C TYR A 657 -6.15 16.72 -0.64
N HIS A 658 -7.23 17.20 -1.28
CA HIS A 658 -7.97 18.35 -0.76
C HIS A 658 -8.68 18.07 0.56
N PHE A 659 -9.16 16.85 0.78
CA PHE A 659 -9.71 16.44 2.08
C PHE A 659 -8.66 16.52 3.19
N LEU A 660 -7.47 15.98 2.95
CA LEU A 660 -6.35 15.99 3.91
C LEU A 660 -5.87 17.41 4.20
N CYS A 661 -5.73 18.25 3.18
CA CYS A 661 -5.38 19.66 3.36
C CYS A 661 -6.44 20.41 4.18
N ALA A 662 -7.73 20.17 3.93
CA ALA A 662 -8.79 20.78 4.70
C ALA A 662 -8.78 20.32 6.18
N TRP A 663 -8.56 19.03 6.45
CA TRP A 663 -8.44 18.52 7.82
C TRP A 663 -7.20 19.06 8.53
N ARG A 664 -6.04 19.08 7.85
CA ARG A 664 -4.81 19.72 8.37
C ARG A 664 -5.08 21.17 8.74
N ASP A 665 -5.62 21.96 7.82
CA ASP A 665 -5.84 23.39 8.03
C ASP A 665 -6.87 23.66 9.14
N LEU A 666 -7.91 22.82 9.22
CA LEU A 666 -8.86 22.87 10.33
C LEU A 666 -8.19 22.60 11.68
N THR A 667 -7.25 21.64 11.73
CA THR A 667 -6.51 21.29 12.96
C THR A 667 -5.51 22.37 13.35
N SER A 668 -4.90 23.04 12.37
CA SER A 668 -3.97 24.16 12.58
C SER A 668 -4.65 25.52 12.80
N GLY A 669 -5.99 25.60 12.74
CA GLY A 669 -6.75 26.85 12.89
C GLY A 669 -6.81 27.76 11.64
N ASN A 670 -6.32 27.31 10.48
CA ASN A 670 -6.31 28.04 9.22
C ASN A 670 -7.67 27.94 8.49
N LEU A 671 -8.73 28.48 9.10
CA LEU A 671 -10.12 28.26 8.67
C LEU A 671 -10.43 28.73 7.24
N SER A 672 -9.77 29.77 6.73
CA SER A 672 -9.96 30.27 5.36
C SER A 672 -9.49 29.27 4.32
N SER A 673 -8.27 28.75 4.48
CA SER A 673 -7.67 27.72 3.63
C SER A 673 -8.46 26.40 3.71
N ALA A 674 -8.85 26.01 4.93
CA ALA A 674 -9.63 24.80 5.17
C ALA A 674 -10.94 24.77 4.36
N ALA A 675 -11.68 25.89 4.32
CA ALA A 675 -12.92 25.93 3.55
C ALA A 675 -12.69 26.01 2.04
N GLU A 676 -11.62 26.64 1.57
CA GLU A 676 -11.34 26.67 0.13
C GLU A 676 -11.01 25.26 -0.38
N HIS A 677 -10.16 24.53 0.34
CA HIS A 677 -9.93 23.12 0.04
C HIS A 677 -11.22 22.29 0.15
N MET A 678 -12.08 22.55 1.15
CA MET A 678 -13.36 21.86 1.28
C MET A 678 -14.34 22.17 0.14
N ARG A 679 -14.34 23.41 -0.38
CA ARG A 679 -15.16 23.83 -1.52
C ARG A 679 -14.76 23.07 -2.79
N ILE A 680 -13.46 22.99 -3.06
CA ILE A 680 -12.91 22.21 -4.19
C ILE A 680 -13.27 20.73 -4.01
N HIS A 681 -13.01 20.17 -2.83
CA HIS A 681 -13.32 18.79 -2.51
C HIS A 681 -14.82 18.48 -2.69
N THR A 682 -15.72 19.33 -2.19
CA THR A 682 -17.18 19.18 -2.36
C THR A 682 -17.60 19.18 -3.83
N SER A 683 -17.04 20.09 -4.64
CA SER A 683 -17.31 20.14 -6.09
C SER A 683 -16.89 18.85 -6.80
N LEU A 684 -15.75 18.27 -6.42
CA LEU A 684 -15.25 17.03 -7.00
C LEU A 684 -16.04 15.81 -6.54
N VAL A 685 -16.33 15.69 -5.24
CA VAL A 685 -17.09 14.56 -4.68
C VAL A 685 -18.52 14.52 -5.20
N ALA A 686 -19.16 15.69 -5.41
CA ALA A 686 -20.49 15.77 -6.01
C ALA A 686 -20.56 15.16 -7.42
N LYS A 687 -19.45 15.24 -8.19
CA LYS A 687 -19.36 14.64 -9.54
C LYS A 687 -19.14 13.13 -9.51
N ILE A 688 -18.50 12.59 -8.46
CA ILE A 688 -18.26 11.14 -8.33
C ILE A 688 -19.55 10.37 -8.04
N GLY A 689 -20.46 10.91 -7.22
CA GLY A 689 -21.72 10.24 -6.88
C GLY A 689 -21.61 9.08 -5.89
N ALA A 690 -20.57 8.98 -5.07
CA ALA A 690 -20.48 7.95 -4.02
C ALA A 690 -21.09 8.44 -2.69
N TYR A 691 -22.12 7.76 -2.17
CA TYR A 691 -22.86 8.22 -0.98
C TYR A 691 -21.98 8.35 0.28
N LEU A 692 -21.10 7.38 0.54
CA LEU A 692 -20.30 7.33 1.76
C LEU A 692 -19.23 8.45 1.84
N PRO A 693 -18.41 8.69 0.79
CA PRO A 693 -17.54 9.87 0.73
C PRO A 693 -18.30 11.21 0.85
N VAL A 694 -19.50 11.31 0.24
CA VAL A 694 -20.35 12.52 0.37
C VAL A 694 -20.76 12.74 1.83
N ALA A 695 -21.09 11.69 2.58
CA ALA A 695 -21.43 11.82 3.99
C ALA A 695 -20.24 12.30 4.84
N VAL A 696 -19.03 11.77 4.60
CA VAL A 696 -17.80 12.25 5.26
C VAL A 696 -17.55 13.72 4.93
N ASN A 697 -17.70 14.10 3.66
CA ASN A 697 -17.59 15.51 3.23
C ASN A 697 -18.59 16.42 3.97
N HIS A 698 -19.84 15.99 4.13
CA HIS A 698 -20.84 16.76 4.89
C HIS A 698 -20.49 16.91 6.37
N VAL A 699 -19.93 15.87 7.01
CA VAL A 699 -19.40 16.00 8.38
C VAL A 699 -18.22 16.98 8.41
N ALA A 700 -17.30 16.90 7.44
CA ALA A 700 -16.16 17.82 7.33
C ALA A 700 -16.60 19.28 7.20
N ALA A 701 -17.57 19.54 6.31
CA ALA A 701 -18.18 20.84 6.14
C ALA A 701 -18.80 21.34 7.45
N ALA A 702 -19.57 20.49 8.16
CA ALA A 702 -20.16 20.85 9.44
C ALA A 702 -19.11 21.29 10.47
N HIS A 703 -17.97 20.61 10.55
CA HIS A 703 -16.86 20.99 11.43
C HIS A 703 -16.24 22.34 11.06
N ILE A 704 -16.03 22.60 9.77
CA ILE A 704 -15.45 23.86 9.28
C ILE A 704 -16.39 25.04 9.54
N PHE A 705 -17.68 24.91 9.24
CA PHE A 705 -18.68 25.96 9.51
C PHE A 705 -18.81 26.23 11.01
N ALA A 706 -18.83 25.19 11.83
CA ALA A 706 -18.87 25.34 13.28
C ALA A 706 -17.62 26.03 13.84
N ALA A 707 -16.42 25.71 13.32
CA ALA A 707 -15.19 26.37 13.71
C ALA A 707 -15.17 27.88 13.35
N ARG A 708 -15.97 28.31 12.36
CA ARG A 708 -16.19 29.73 12.00
C ARG A 708 -17.29 30.42 12.80
N GLY A 709 -18.00 29.68 13.67
CA GLY A 709 -19.15 30.18 14.42
C GLY A 709 -20.48 30.16 13.66
N GLU A 710 -20.53 29.56 12.48
CA GLU A 710 -21.72 29.44 11.61
C GLU A 710 -22.52 28.16 11.97
N TYR A 711 -23.10 28.14 13.18
CA TYR A 711 -23.68 26.93 13.75
C TYR A 711 -24.95 26.42 13.03
N ARG A 712 -25.78 27.30 12.45
CA ARG A 712 -27.01 26.88 11.75
C ARG A 712 -26.67 26.10 10.49
N GLU A 713 -25.69 26.57 9.74
CA GLU A 713 -25.14 25.99 8.53
C GLU A 713 -24.44 24.66 8.86
N ALA A 714 -23.67 24.63 9.96
CA ALA A 714 -23.07 23.40 10.46
C ALA A 714 -24.11 22.30 10.75
N ILE A 715 -25.21 22.66 11.43
CA ILE A 715 -26.31 21.73 11.72
C ILE A 715 -26.99 21.25 10.43
N SER A 716 -27.19 22.13 9.45
CA SER A 716 -27.76 21.79 8.15
C SER A 716 -26.92 20.73 7.41
N TRP A 717 -25.60 20.93 7.35
CA TRP A 717 -24.68 19.94 6.76
C TRP A 717 -24.68 18.62 7.53
N LEU A 718 -24.69 18.68 8.86
CA LEU A 718 -24.75 17.48 9.71
C LEU A 718 -26.04 16.67 9.49
N ASN A 719 -27.18 17.33 9.31
CA ASN A 719 -28.46 16.66 9.03
C ASN A 719 -28.41 15.91 7.68
N ARG A 720 -27.77 16.49 6.65
CA ARG A 720 -27.56 15.81 5.36
C ARG A 720 -26.67 14.58 5.52
N ALA A 721 -25.57 14.68 6.28
CA ALA A 721 -24.73 13.53 6.60
C ALA A 721 -25.50 12.42 7.33
N GLN A 722 -26.35 12.80 8.30
CA GLN A 722 -27.15 11.86 9.08
C GLN A 722 -28.19 11.14 8.21
N GLN A 723 -28.80 11.82 7.24
CA GLN A 723 -29.72 11.20 6.28
C GLN A 723 -29.03 10.09 5.48
N ILE A 724 -27.83 10.37 4.95
CA ILE A 724 -27.04 9.37 4.22
C ILE A 724 -26.61 8.23 5.14
N GLY A 725 -26.18 8.52 6.37
CA GLY A 725 -25.83 7.49 7.36
C GLY A 725 -26.99 6.54 7.70
N ARG A 726 -28.24 7.04 7.72
CA ARG A 726 -29.44 6.21 7.90
C ARG A 726 -29.74 5.36 6.67
N GLN A 727 -29.67 5.96 5.47
CA GLN A 727 -29.89 5.26 4.19
C GLN A 727 -28.84 4.19 3.92
N THR A 728 -27.59 4.41 4.30
CA THR A 728 -26.51 3.43 4.15
C THR A 728 -26.47 2.40 5.26
N LYS A 729 -27.16 2.65 6.38
CA LYS A 729 -27.02 1.90 7.63
C LYS A 729 -25.56 1.86 8.14
N SER A 730 -24.69 2.77 7.70
CA SER A 730 -23.29 2.81 8.13
C SER A 730 -23.20 3.21 9.60
N LYS A 731 -22.66 2.30 10.41
CA LYS A 731 -22.42 2.52 11.84
C LYS A 731 -21.32 3.58 12.02
N LEU A 732 -20.32 3.59 11.15
CA LEU A 732 -19.23 4.58 11.17
C LEU A 732 -19.75 6.01 10.95
N ILE A 733 -20.53 6.24 9.90
CA ILE A 733 -21.11 7.57 9.61
C ILE A 733 -22.07 8.00 10.73
N LYS A 734 -22.88 7.07 11.25
CA LYS A 734 -23.78 7.34 12.38
C LYS A 734 -23.00 7.77 13.62
N HIS A 735 -21.90 7.09 13.95
CA HIS A 735 -21.03 7.45 15.07
C HIS A 735 -20.43 8.85 14.89
N MET A 736 -19.87 9.15 13.71
CA MET A 736 -19.35 10.49 13.39
C MET A 736 -20.40 11.58 13.56
N CYS A 737 -21.62 11.34 13.09
CA CYS A 737 -22.71 12.30 13.21
C CYS A 737 -23.14 12.51 14.67
N LEU A 738 -23.20 11.43 15.47
CA LEU A 738 -23.55 11.51 16.89
C LEU A 738 -22.50 12.27 17.70
N LEU A 739 -21.21 12.00 17.48
CA LEU A 739 -20.12 12.73 18.13
C LEU A 739 -20.15 14.22 17.76
N THR A 740 -20.31 14.52 16.46
CA THR A 740 -20.38 15.91 15.99
C THR A 740 -21.60 16.63 16.56
N LYS A 741 -22.76 15.97 16.64
CA LYS A 741 -23.97 16.53 17.26
C LYS A 741 -23.77 16.85 18.74
N ALA A 742 -23.15 15.93 19.48
CA ALA A 742 -22.85 16.13 20.90
C ALA A 742 -21.91 17.33 21.11
N TRP A 743 -20.87 17.44 20.28
CA TRP A 743 -19.96 18.58 20.30
C TRP A 743 -20.67 19.90 20.02
N LEU A 744 -21.44 20.00 18.92
CA LEU A 744 -22.16 21.23 18.57
C LEU A 744 -23.17 21.65 19.65
N ALA A 745 -23.90 20.68 20.24
CA ALA A 745 -24.89 20.98 21.28
C ALA A 745 -24.23 21.52 22.56
N LEU A 746 -23.04 21.04 22.91
CA LEU A 746 -22.28 21.53 24.06
C LEU A 746 -21.63 22.89 23.80
N GLU A 747 -21.08 23.13 22.61
CA GLU A 747 -20.52 24.45 22.23
C GLU A 747 -21.59 25.55 22.13
N CYS A 748 -22.81 25.19 21.71
CA CYS A 748 -23.95 26.10 21.64
C CYS A 748 -24.67 26.29 22.99
N SER A 749 -24.22 25.63 24.07
CA SER A 749 -24.84 25.78 25.39
C SER A 749 -24.82 27.26 25.83
N GLY A 750 -25.99 27.80 26.17
CA GLY A 750 -26.18 29.24 26.44
C GLY A 750 -26.56 30.12 25.23
N LYS A 751 -26.61 29.56 24.01
CA LYS A 751 -27.09 30.22 22.78
C LYS A 751 -28.33 29.54 22.18
N GLY A 752 -29.20 28.98 23.04
CA GLY A 752 -30.49 28.39 22.65
C GLY A 752 -30.62 26.87 22.84
N THR A 753 -29.55 26.16 23.21
CA THR A 753 -29.60 24.73 23.62
C THR A 753 -29.23 24.59 25.10
N SER A 754 -29.92 23.71 25.82
CA SER A 754 -29.62 23.45 27.24
C SER A 754 -28.41 22.51 27.38
N GLU A 755 -27.68 22.62 28.49
CA GLU A 755 -26.58 21.68 28.79
C GLU A 755 -27.08 20.22 28.88
N GLU A 756 -28.32 20.03 29.35
CA GLU A 756 -28.96 18.71 29.41
C GLU A 756 -29.17 18.08 28.02
N GLU A 757 -29.54 18.87 27.01
CA GLU A 757 -29.66 18.39 25.62
C GLU A 757 -28.31 17.97 25.06
N GLY A 758 -27.25 18.74 25.36
CA GLY A 758 -25.87 18.40 25.01
C GLY A 758 -25.41 17.09 25.66
N LEU A 759 -25.64 16.92 26.95
CA LEU A 759 -25.32 15.69 27.69
C LEU A 759 -26.15 14.49 27.21
N ALA A 760 -27.42 14.70 26.83
CA ALA A 760 -28.25 13.64 26.26
C ALA A 760 -27.74 13.19 24.88
N ALA A 761 -27.28 14.12 24.05
CA ALA A 761 -26.62 13.79 22.77
C ALA A 761 -25.30 13.05 22.99
N LEU A 762 -24.50 13.50 23.96
CA LEU A 762 -23.23 12.85 24.34
C LEU A 762 -23.44 11.42 24.85
N ARG A 763 -24.47 11.18 25.68
CA ARG A 763 -24.83 9.84 26.15
C ARG A 763 -25.14 8.90 25.00
N LYS A 764 -25.90 9.36 23.99
CA LYS A 764 -26.18 8.58 22.78
C LYS A 764 -24.91 8.29 21.98
N ALA A 765 -24.02 9.27 21.83
CA ALA A 765 -22.78 9.11 21.08
C ALA A 765 -21.82 8.10 21.73
N MET A 766 -21.59 8.23 23.04
CA MET A 766 -20.68 7.34 23.78
C MET A 766 -21.24 5.93 23.91
N SER A 767 -22.54 5.77 24.16
CA SER A 767 -23.16 4.43 24.26
C SER A 767 -23.09 3.67 22.93
N PHE A 768 -23.37 4.37 21.82
CA PHE A 768 -23.23 3.79 20.49
C PHE A 768 -21.77 3.47 20.13
N GLY A 769 -20.83 4.31 20.56
CA GLY A 769 -19.39 4.08 20.44
C GLY A 769 -18.94 2.81 21.17
N ARG A 770 -19.38 2.63 22.43
CA ARG A 770 -19.11 1.43 23.24
C ARG A 770 -19.67 0.16 22.60
N GLU A 771 -20.94 0.19 22.19
CA GLU A 771 -21.62 -0.96 21.57
C GLU A 771 -20.84 -1.50 20.36
N HIS A 772 -20.26 -0.62 19.56
CA HIS A 772 -19.54 -0.95 18.33
C HIS A 772 -18.01 -0.92 18.47
N ARG A 773 -17.49 -0.63 19.68
CA ARG A 773 -16.06 -0.50 20.00
C ARG A 773 -15.32 0.48 19.08
N PHE A 774 -15.94 1.63 18.77
CA PHE A 774 -15.28 2.66 17.97
C PHE A 774 -14.20 3.35 18.81
N ILE A 775 -12.98 3.43 18.28
CA ILE A 775 -11.85 4.12 18.93
C ILE A 775 -11.25 5.23 18.07
N ASN A 776 -11.58 5.26 16.76
CA ASN A 776 -11.18 6.30 15.85
C ASN A 776 -12.22 6.45 14.72
N CYS A 777 -12.17 7.57 13.98
CA CYS A 777 -12.98 7.80 12.79
C CYS A 777 -12.34 8.85 11.87
N PHE A 778 -12.96 9.10 10.71
CA PHE A 778 -12.59 10.24 9.87
C PHE A 778 -12.81 11.55 10.65
N LEU A 779 -11.94 12.55 10.42
CA LEU A 779 -11.97 13.87 11.09
C LEU A 779 -11.88 13.79 12.61
N TRP A 780 -11.17 12.78 13.13
CA TRP A 780 -10.86 12.70 14.55
C TRP A 780 -9.99 13.88 14.99
N ARG A 781 -10.51 14.74 15.86
CA ARG A 781 -9.78 15.87 16.43
C ARG A 781 -9.51 15.61 17.91
N PRO A 782 -8.24 15.35 18.31
CA PRO A 782 -7.90 15.04 19.71
C PRO A 782 -8.43 16.06 20.71
N GLU A 783 -8.34 17.35 20.37
CA GLU A 783 -8.85 18.47 21.16
C GLU A 783 -10.37 18.35 21.44
N VAL A 784 -11.17 18.18 20.38
CA VAL A 784 -12.63 18.09 20.47
C VAL A 784 -13.04 16.85 21.25
N VAL A 785 -12.45 15.69 20.93
CA VAL A 785 -12.81 14.43 21.59
C VAL A 785 -12.37 14.45 23.06
N SER A 786 -11.23 15.06 23.40
CA SER A 786 -10.80 15.21 24.80
C SER A 786 -11.83 16.00 25.60
N ARG A 787 -12.34 17.12 25.06
CA ARG A 787 -13.41 17.90 25.72
C ARG A 787 -14.69 17.08 25.93
N LEU A 788 -15.10 16.31 24.92
CA LEU A 788 -16.26 15.41 25.03
C LEU A 788 -16.03 14.31 26.08
N CYS A 789 -14.83 13.73 26.15
CA CYS A 789 -14.48 12.71 27.13
C CYS A 789 -14.50 13.27 28.56
N ILE A 790 -13.97 14.48 28.77
CA ILE A 790 -14.03 15.18 30.06
C ILE A 790 -15.50 15.34 30.50
N LYS A 791 -16.35 15.90 29.63
CA LYS A 791 -17.78 16.08 29.91
C LYS A 791 -18.51 14.77 30.17
N ALA A 792 -18.16 13.71 29.44
CA ALA A 792 -18.74 12.39 29.66
C ALA A 792 -18.37 11.83 31.04
N LEU A 793 -17.11 11.95 31.45
CA LEU A 793 -16.63 11.48 32.76
C LEU A 793 -17.21 12.30 33.92
N GLU A 794 -17.33 13.62 33.77
CA GLU A 794 -17.99 14.49 34.75
C GLU A 794 -19.46 14.14 34.95
N ALA A 795 -20.16 13.73 33.88
CA ALA A 795 -21.55 13.33 33.91
C ALA A 795 -21.78 11.83 34.16
N GLY A 796 -20.73 11.04 34.39
CA GLY A 796 -20.82 9.58 34.61
C GLY A 796 -21.31 8.78 33.39
N ILE A 797 -21.12 9.30 32.17
CA ILE A 797 -21.58 8.69 30.93
C ILE A 797 -20.53 7.68 30.44
N GLU A 798 -20.89 6.40 30.40
CA GLU A 798 -20.08 5.31 29.81
C GLU A 798 -18.61 5.34 30.28
N ALA A 799 -18.40 5.57 31.58
CA ALA A 799 -17.10 5.98 32.13
C ALA A 799 -15.94 5.00 31.85
N GLU A 800 -16.21 3.69 31.83
CA GLU A 800 -15.20 2.68 31.52
C GLU A 800 -14.74 2.75 30.07
N TYR A 801 -15.69 2.81 29.14
CA TYR A 801 -15.42 2.97 27.71
C TYR A 801 -14.67 4.27 27.42
N VAL A 802 -15.07 5.38 28.05
CA VAL A 802 -14.39 6.67 27.88
C VAL A 802 -12.95 6.61 28.43
N ARG A 803 -12.73 5.95 29.58
CA ARG A 803 -11.38 5.74 30.13
C ARG A 803 -10.51 4.88 29.19
N GLU A 804 -11.07 3.80 28.64
CA GLU A 804 -10.39 2.96 27.65
C GLU A 804 -10.04 3.74 26.38
N LEU A 805 -10.98 4.55 25.88
CA LEU A 805 -10.80 5.39 24.71
C LEU A 805 -9.65 6.39 24.89
N VAL A 806 -9.64 7.12 26.02
CA VAL A 806 -8.59 8.09 26.35
C VAL A 806 -7.23 7.41 26.47
N ARG A 807 -7.14 6.24 27.11
CA ARG A 807 -5.88 5.48 27.23
C ARG A 807 -5.39 4.98 25.88
N THR A 808 -6.27 4.35 25.10
CA THR A 808 -5.94 3.77 23.79
C THR A 808 -5.48 4.83 22.80
N ARG A 809 -6.17 5.98 22.77
CA ARG A 809 -5.84 7.11 21.89
C ARG A 809 -4.85 8.10 22.51
N LYS A 810 -4.34 7.82 23.71
CA LYS A 810 -3.41 8.67 24.48
C LYS A 810 -3.82 10.14 24.46
N LEU A 811 -5.11 10.41 24.67
CA LEU A 811 -5.65 11.77 24.55
C LEU A 811 -5.07 12.67 25.64
N VAL A 812 -4.57 13.83 25.25
CA VAL A 812 -4.06 14.86 26.16
C VAL A 812 -4.85 16.15 25.90
N PRO A 813 -5.63 16.65 26.87
CA PRO A 813 -6.40 17.87 26.71
C PRO A 813 -5.48 19.10 26.81
N ASP A 814 -5.75 20.13 26.00
CA ASP A 814 -4.98 21.39 26.03
C ASP A 814 -5.11 22.09 27.39
N THR A 815 -6.31 22.09 27.95
CA THR A 815 -6.57 22.54 29.32
C THR A 815 -6.75 21.32 30.23
N PRO A 816 -5.86 21.09 31.21
CA PRO A 816 -5.96 19.94 32.09
C PRO A 816 -7.28 19.94 32.90
N PRO A 817 -8.03 18.82 32.89
CA PRO A 817 -9.30 18.71 33.60
C PRO A 817 -9.07 18.40 35.08
N LEU A 818 -8.35 19.28 35.78
CA LEU A 818 -7.94 19.06 37.18
C LEU A 818 -9.12 18.70 38.10
N GLY A 819 -10.31 19.26 37.84
CA GLY A 819 -11.55 18.95 38.56
C GLY A 819 -12.20 17.60 38.24
N CYS A 820 -11.66 16.83 37.28
CA CYS A 820 -12.11 15.50 36.89
C CYS A 820 -11.09 14.44 37.34
N GLU A 821 -11.25 13.93 38.56
CA GLU A 821 -10.40 12.84 39.09
C GLU A 821 -10.51 11.55 38.26
N ASN A 822 -11.68 11.30 37.67
CA ASN A 822 -11.98 10.10 36.87
C ASN A 822 -11.31 10.08 35.49
N TRP A 823 -10.67 11.18 35.08
CA TRP A 823 -9.79 11.16 33.92
C TRP A 823 -8.67 10.14 34.16
N PRO A 824 -8.28 9.32 33.17
CA PRO A 824 -7.26 8.29 33.34
C PRO A 824 -5.87 8.94 33.30
N TRP A 825 -5.57 9.70 34.35
CA TRP A 825 -4.29 10.37 34.54
C TRP A 825 -3.14 9.37 34.55
N PRO A 826 -2.08 9.59 33.76
CA PRO A 826 -0.87 8.76 33.82
C PRO A 826 -0.29 8.69 35.23
N LEU A 827 -0.31 9.82 35.96
CA LEU A 827 0.15 9.92 37.33
C LEU A 827 -0.85 10.67 38.20
N LYS A 828 -1.32 10.05 39.30
CA LYS A 828 -2.08 10.69 40.37
C LYS A 828 -1.26 10.73 41.65
N ILE A 829 -1.24 11.90 42.30
CA ILE A 829 -0.49 12.14 43.52
C ILE A 829 -1.44 12.67 44.57
N PHE A 830 -1.62 11.89 45.63
CA PHE A 830 -2.34 12.29 46.82
C PHE A 830 -1.32 12.76 47.85
N THR A 831 -1.56 13.91 48.45
CA THR A 831 -0.70 14.57 49.43
C THR A 831 -1.47 15.10 50.65
N LEU A 832 -2.79 15.29 50.56
CA LEU A 832 -3.66 15.77 51.64
C LEU A 832 -4.19 14.58 52.47
N GLY A 833 -3.79 14.49 53.74
CA GLY A 833 -4.18 13.42 54.67
C GLY A 833 -3.43 12.09 54.48
N ARG A 834 -2.92 11.78 53.28
CA ARG A 834 -1.96 10.69 53.04
C ARG A 834 -1.12 10.93 51.80
N PHE A 835 0.08 10.34 51.76
CA PHE A 835 0.89 10.32 50.54
C PHE A 835 0.68 9.01 49.78
N THR A 836 0.09 9.09 48.58
CA THR A 836 -0.07 7.93 47.68
C THR A 836 0.26 8.34 46.26
N LEU A 837 1.06 7.52 45.58
CA LEU A 837 1.39 7.68 44.16
C LEU A 837 0.71 6.57 43.36
N LEU A 838 -0.19 6.92 42.45
CA LEU A 838 -0.83 5.98 41.53
C LEU A 838 -0.31 6.19 40.12
N LYS A 839 0.17 5.12 39.50
CA LYS A 839 0.54 5.05 38.08
C LYS A 839 -0.56 4.30 37.34
N GLU A 840 -1.22 4.95 36.38
CA GLU A 840 -2.36 4.37 35.63
C GLU A 840 -3.42 3.74 36.57
N ASP A 841 -3.79 4.49 37.62
CA ASP A 841 -4.71 4.07 38.70
C ASP A 841 -4.23 2.89 39.58
N SER A 842 -3.03 2.36 39.35
CA SER A 842 -2.42 1.32 40.18
C SER A 842 -1.44 1.92 41.19
N PRO A 843 -1.46 1.52 42.48
CA PRO A 843 -0.46 1.95 43.44
C PRO A 843 0.93 1.55 42.97
N VAL A 844 1.87 2.49 42.91
CA VAL A 844 3.26 2.15 42.62
C VAL A 844 3.76 1.22 43.73
N SER A 845 4.15 -0.01 43.38
CA SER A 845 4.41 -1.06 44.37
C SER A 845 5.47 -0.63 45.38
N MET A 846 5.06 -0.50 46.64
CA MET A 846 5.93 -0.20 47.78
C MET A 846 6.65 -1.46 48.32
N SER A 847 6.60 -2.59 47.60
CA SER A 847 7.12 -3.88 48.03
C SER A 847 8.60 -4.04 47.64
N GLY A 848 9.50 -3.82 48.60
CA GLY A 848 10.96 -3.96 48.50
C GLY A 848 11.71 -2.95 49.39
N LYS A 849 13.06 -2.91 49.34
CA LYS A 849 13.85 -1.77 49.90
C LYS A 849 13.39 -0.49 49.19
N VAL A 850 12.54 0.29 49.85
CA VAL A 850 11.91 1.50 49.30
C VAL A 850 12.98 2.46 48.75
N PRO A 851 12.92 2.88 47.48
CA PRO A 851 13.78 3.95 46.97
C PRO A 851 13.32 5.28 47.58
N ARG A 852 13.79 5.57 48.80
CA ARG A 852 13.40 6.71 49.63
C ARG A 852 13.64 8.05 48.92
N LYS A 853 14.79 8.20 48.25
CA LYS A 853 15.21 9.44 47.59
C LYS A 853 14.36 9.87 46.39
N PRO A 854 13.97 8.99 45.43
CA PRO A 854 13.02 9.36 44.38
C PRO A 854 11.66 9.88 44.90
N LEU A 855 11.13 9.27 45.97
CA LEU A 855 9.87 9.73 46.58
C LEU A 855 10.05 11.05 47.35
N GLU A 856 11.17 11.25 48.02
CA GLU A 856 11.51 12.54 48.62
C GLU A 856 11.63 13.63 47.55
N LEU A 857 12.20 13.31 46.38
CA LEU A 857 12.33 14.23 45.25
C LEU A 857 10.98 14.72 44.72
N ILE A 858 10.01 13.84 44.50
CA ILE A 858 8.69 14.28 44.01
C ILE A 858 7.93 15.09 45.08
N LYS A 859 8.02 14.71 46.36
CA LYS A 859 7.45 15.47 47.48
C LYS A 859 8.08 16.86 47.59
N ALA A 860 9.39 16.97 47.41
CA ALA A 860 10.14 18.22 47.39
C ALA A 860 9.67 19.15 46.27
N ILE A 861 9.55 18.62 45.04
CA ILE A 861 9.05 19.37 43.89
C ILE A 861 7.65 19.93 44.16
N ILE A 862 6.75 19.11 44.72
CA ILE A 862 5.38 19.55 45.06
C ILE A 862 5.40 20.63 46.14
N SER A 863 6.21 20.44 47.18
CA SER A 863 6.31 21.39 48.32
C SER A 863 6.87 22.75 47.93
N LEU A 864 7.68 22.81 46.87
CA LEU A 864 8.28 24.04 46.34
C LEU A 864 7.44 24.71 45.25
N GLY A 865 6.18 24.27 45.03
CA GLY A 865 5.25 24.92 44.10
C GLY A 865 5.11 24.24 42.74
N SER A 866 5.74 23.07 42.53
CA SER A 866 5.58 22.17 41.38
C SER A 866 5.96 22.69 39.98
N LYS A 867 6.15 24.00 39.79
CA LYS A 867 6.57 24.64 38.55
C LYS A 867 7.84 25.44 38.77
N GLU A 868 8.76 25.36 37.79
CA GLU A 868 10.01 26.11 37.76
C GLU A 868 10.81 25.99 39.07
N VAL A 869 10.91 24.78 39.60
CA VAL A 869 11.64 24.50 40.84
C VAL A 869 13.13 24.38 40.51
N SER A 870 13.95 25.32 40.97
CA SER A 870 15.40 25.32 40.79
C SER A 870 16.04 24.02 41.31
N ILE A 871 16.96 23.44 40.52
CA ILE A 871 17.74 22.26 40.94
C ILE A 871 18.50 22.55 42.23
N ASP A 872 19.14 23.72 42.34
CA ASP A 872 19.96 24.09 43.51
C ASP A 872 19.14 24.11 44.80
N ARG A 873 17.88 24.55 44.72
CA ARG A 873 16.96 24.50 45.86
C ARG A 873 16.62 23.06 46.26
N VAL A 874 16.43 22.18 45.27
CA VAL A 874 16.09 20.77 45.51
C VAL A 874 17.31 20.00 46.03
N THR A 875 18.51 20.25 45.49
CA THR A 875 19.74 19.58 45.91
C THR A 875 20.12 19.96 47.33
N ASN A 876 20.14 21.27 47.66
CA ASN A 876 20.39 21.76 49.02
C ASN A 876 19.37 21.21 50.04
N MET A 877 18.15 20.92 49.60
CA MET A 877 17.08 20.43 50.48
C MET A 877 17.14 18.91 50.72
N LEU A 878 17.54 18.13 49.71
CA LEU A 878 17.55 16.66 49.79
C LEU A 878 18.92 16.07 50.14
N TRP A 879 20.00 16.80 49.89
CA TRP A 879 21.39 16.41 50.15
C TRP A 879 22.17 17.57 50.78
N PRO A 880 21.77 18.07 51.96
CA PRO A 880 22.40 19.23 52.61
C PRO A 880 23.88 19.01 52.96
N ASP A 881 24.28 17.75 53.19
CA ASP A 881 25.64 17.38 53.62
C ASP A 881 26.56 17.02 52.44
N THR A 882 26.17 17.29 51.20
CA THR A 882 26.91 16.91 49.98
C THR A 882 27.33 18.14 49.18
N GLU A 883 28.62 18.25 48.84
CA GLU A 883 29.14 19.41 48.11
C GLU A 883 28.78 19.39 46.61
N GLY A 884 28.38 20.56 46.10
CA GLY A 884 28.25 20.94 44.68
C GLY A 884 28.01 19.82 43.66
N ASP A 885 29.07 19.44 42.95
CA ASP A 885 29.01 18.51 41.81
C ASP A 885 28.50 17.11 42.21
N MET A 886 28.83 16.64 43.42
CA MET A 886 28.33 15.35 43.91
C MET A 886 26.83 15.38 44.21
N ALA A 887 26.32 16.50 44.71
CA ALA A 887 24.89 16.69 44.95
C ALA A 887 24.12 16.73 43.61
N HIS A 888 24.68 17.37 42.58
CA HIS A 888 24.10 17.42 41.24
C HIS A 888 24.05 16.02 40.58
N HIS A 889 25.12 15.24 40.65
CA HIS A 889 25.13 13.86 40.13
C HIS A 889 24.17 12.94 40.88
N ALA A 890 24.07 13.08 42.21
CA ALA A 890 23.09 12.35 43.01
C ALA A 890 21.65 12.72 42.59
N PHE A 891 21.41 13.99 42.27
CA PHE A 891 20.14 14.46 41.72
C PHE A 891 19.83 13.86 40.35
N GLU A 892 20.74 13.91 39.38
CA GLU A 892 20.52 13.35 38.03
C GLU A 892 20.20 11.84 38.09
N SER A 893 20.97 11.08 38.89
CA SER A 893 20.70 9.66 39.10
C SER A 893 19.33 9.42 39.74
N THR A 894 18.93 10.26 40.71
CA THR A 894 17.64 10.16 41.40
C THR A 894 16.49 10.53 40.47
N LEU A 895 16.64 11.57 39.65
CA LEU A 895 15.66 11.98 38.64
C LEU A 895 15.46 10.88 37.59
N TYR A 896 16.54 10.25 37.12
CA TYR A 896 16.46 9.10 36.22
C TYR A 896 15.68 7.93 36.84
N ARG A 897 15.96 7.60 38.11
CA ARG A 897 15.23 6.56 38.84
C ARG A 897 13.75 6.92 39.06
N LEU A 898 13.46 8.19 39.38
CA LEU A 898 12.10 8.68 39.53
C LEU A 898 11.32 8.58 38.21
N ARG A 899 11.91 8.98 37.09
CA ARG A 899 11.33 8.85 35.75
C ARG A 899 11.02 7.39 35.38
N ARG A 900 11.93 6.46 35.69
CA ARG A 900 11.66 5.00 35.53
C ARG A 900 10.55 4.50 36.45
N LEU A 901 10.47 5.00 37.68
CA LEU A 901 9.44 4.62 38.65
C LEU A 901 8.04 5.05 38.17
N ILE A 902 7.89 6.27 37.66
CA ILE A 902 6.62 6.79 37.13
C ILE A 902 6.31 6.26 35.72
N GLY A 903 7.33 5.93 34.91
CA GLY A 903 7.17 5.39 33.56
C GLY A 903 6.70 6.40 32.50
N ASN A 904 6.78 7.69 32.79
CA ASN A 904 6.45 8.77 31.86
C ASN A 904 7.41 9.96 32.07
N ASP A 905 8.40 10.08 31.19
CA ASP A 905 9.43 11.12 31.29
C ASP A 905 8.86 12.54 31.11
N ALA A 906 7.78 12.68 30.34
CA ALA A 906 7.14 13.97 30.06
C ALA A 906 6.37 14.53 31.27
N ALA A 907 6.10 13.70 32.29
CA ALA A 907 5.46 14.13 33.53
C ALA A 907 6.35 15.06 34.37
N ILE A 908 7.68 14.93 34.27
CA ILE A 908 8.66 15.76 34.97
C ILE A 908 9.61 16.39 33.96
N LYS A 909 9.38 17.67 33.64
CA LYS A 909 10.22 18.42 32.70
C LYS A 909 11.41 19.03 33.42
N LEU A 910 12.57 18.95 32.77
CA LEU A 910 13.77 19.66 33.16
C LEU A 910 14.13 20.63 32.03
N GLN A 911 14.04 21.93 32.28
CA GLN A 911 14.36 22.98 31.31
C GLN A 911 15.10 24.12 32.01
N GLY A 912 16.24 24.54 31.44
CA GLY A 912 17.02 25.68 31.97
C GLY A 912 17.40 25.57 33.45
N GLY A 913 17.72 24.36 33.95
CA GLY A 913 18.06 24.14 35.37
C GLY A 913 16.87 24.14 36.34
N HIS A 914 15.63 24.06 35.83
CA HIS A 914 14.41 24.05 36.63
C HIS A 914 13.54 22.83 36.34
N LEU A 915 12.92 22.29 37.39
CA LEU A 915 12.01 21.15 37.37
C LEU A 915 10.55 21.61 37.42
N SER A 916 9.72 21.03 36.57
CA SER A 916 8.27 21.25 36.56
C SER A 916 7.53 19.93 36.42
N LEU A 917 6.50 19.73 37.24
CA LEU A 917 5.49 18.71 37.01
C LEU A 917 4.52 19.20 35.93
N ASP A 918 4.38 18.47 34.84
CA ASP A 918 3.47 18.83 33.75
C ASP A 918 2.03 18.45 34.12
N SER A 919 1.18 19.46 34.30
CA SER A 919 -0.22 19.29 34.66
C SER A 919 -1.06 18.56 33.63
N ARG A 920 -0.56 18.33 32.41
CA ARG A 920 -1.22 17.51 31.40
C ARG A 920 -1.11 16.00 31.66
N TYR A 921 -0.09 15.59 32.42
CA TYR A 921 0.17 14.18 32.74
C TYR A 921 0.02 13.86 34.23
N CYS A 922 0.08 14.89 35.09
CA CYS A 922 0.00 14.76 36.54
C CYS A 922 -1.30 15.35 37.07
N TRP A 923 -1.96 14.59 37.94
CA TRP A 923 -3.00 15.07 38.83
C TRP A 923 -2.47 15.10 40.25
N VAL A 924 -2.53 16.25 40.91
CA VAL A 924 -2.08 16.43 42.30
C VAL A 924 -3.22 17.04 43.08
N ASP A 925 -3.65 16.38 44.15
CA ASP A 925 -4.80 16.81 44.95
C ASP A 925 -4.67 18.27 45.45
N VAL A 926 -3.48 18.71 45.89
CA VAL A 926 -3.26 20.12 46.27
C VAL A 926 -3.60 21.10 45.15
N TRP A 927 -3.24 20.82 43.89
CA TRP A 927 -3.56 21.73 42.78
C TRP A 927 -5.06 21.84 42.54
N VAL A 928 -5.77 20.71 42.69
CA VAL A 928 -7.24 20.68 42.55
C VAL A 928 -7.89 21.45 43.69
N PHE A 929 -7.41 21.26 44.92
CA PHE A 929 -7.90 21.98 46.09
C PHE A 929 -7.73 23.49 45.91
N GLU A 930 -6.55 23.96 45.52
CA GLU A 930 -6.29 25.38 45.28
C GLU A 930 -7.16 25.96 44.16
N ARG A 931 -7.32 25.23 43.06
CA ARG A 931 -8.20 25.64 41.96
C ARG A 931 -9.67 25.72 42.38
N LEU A 932 -10.17 24.75 43.16
CA LEU A 932 -11.54 24.79 43.67
C LEU A 932 -11.78 26.02 44.55
N LEU A 933 -10.78 26.44 45.34
CA LEU A 933 -10.89 27.68 46.14
C LEU A 933 -10.96 28.94 45.26
N GLU A 934 -10.22 28.98 44.16
CA GLU A 934 -10.30 30.07 43.18
C GLU A 934 -11.68 30.10 42.50
N GLU A 935 -12.21 28.95 42.10
CA GLU A 935 -13.56 28.82 41.51
C GLU A 935 -14.66 29.26 42.49
N ILE A 936 -14.56 28.86 43.77
CA ILE A 936 -15.45 29.30 44.84
C ILE A 936 -15.37 30.82 45.05
N ALA A 937 -14.17 31.40 45.04
CA ALA A 937 -13.98 32.84 45.17
C ALA A 937 -14.59 33.61 43.96
N GLY A 938 -14.45 33.05 42.75
CA GLY A 938 -14.99 33.62 41.51
C GLY A 938 -16.52 33.54 41.39
N ALA A 939 -17.16 32.55 42.04
CA ALA A 939 -18.62 32.35 42.03
C ALA A 939 -19.44 33.47 42.72
N SER A 940 -18.79 34.57 43.13
CA SER A 940 -19.40 35.75 43.75
C SER A 940 -20.25 35.40 44.97
N VAL A 941 -19.66 34.64 45.91
CA VAL A 941 -20.22 34.40 47.25
C VAL A 941 -20.24 35.74 48.00
N SER A 942 -21.24 36.57 47.69
CA SER A 942 -21.39 37.94 48.21
C SER A 942 -21.70 37.95 49.70
N GLU A 943 -21.44 39.08 50.35
CA GLU A 943 -21.85 39.35 51.74
C GLU A 943 -23.35 39.58 51.93
N LYS A 944 -24.11 39.70 50.83
CA LYS A 944 -25.56 39.91 50.89
C LYS A 944 -26.34 38.64 51.26
N PRO A 945 -27.55 38.75 51.86
CA PRO A 945 -28.41 37.61 52.16
C PRO A 945 -28.73 36.83 50.89
N VAL A 946 -28.56 35.50 50.93
CA VAL A 946 -28.83 34.61 49.80
C VAL A 946 -30.18 33.93 50.04
N PRO A 947 -31.24 34.25 49.28
CA PRO A 947 -32.58 33.73 49.53
C PRO A 947 -32.73 32.22 49.24
N LEU A 948 -31.88 31.65 48.37
CA LEU A 948 -31.87 30.22 48.07
C LEU A 948 -30.45 29.72 47.84
N VAL A 949 -30.11 28.56 48.40
CA VAL A 949 -28.79 27.96 48.20
C VAL A 949 -28.64 27.52 46.74
N ARG A 950 -27.52 27.91 46.13
CA ARG A 950 -27.13 27.55 44.78
C ARG A 950 -26.53 26.14 44.76
N PRO A 951 -27.16 25.16 44.09
CA PRO A 951 -26.68 23.77 44.09
C PRO A 951 -25.28 23.59 43.48
N ASP A 952 -24.92 24.42 42.52
CA ASP A 952 -23.59 24.45 41.90
C ASP A 952 -22.51 24.89 42.88
N VAL A 953 -22.79 25.88 43.74
CA VAL A 953 -21.86 26.36 44.78
C VAL A 953 -21.69 25.32 45.88
N LEU A 954 -22.77 24.66 46.31
CA LEU A 954 -22.68 23.54 47.27
C LEU A 954 -21.80 22.40 46.75
N LYS A 955 -21.96 22.02 45.48
CA LYS A 955 -21.12 20.98 44.87
C LYS A 955 -19.64 21.34 44.88
N LEU A 956 -19.29 22.62 44.70
CA LEU A 956 -17.90 23.07 44.78
C LEU A 956 -17.36 22.96 46.21
N PHE A 957 -18.16 23.33 47.21
CA PHE A 957 -17.76 23.15 48.61
C PHE A 957 -17.56 21.67 48.96
N GLU A 958 -18.53 20.80 48.65
CA GLU A 958 -18.41 19.35 48.91
C GLU A 958 -17.13 18.75 48.29
N LYS A 959 -16.86 19.06 47.02
CA LYS A 959 -15.64 18.59 46.34
C LYS A 959 -14.37 19.06 47.05
N ALA A 960 -14.33 20.30 47.54
CA ALA A 960 -13.17 20.84 48.23
C ALA A 960 -12.97 20.19 49.61
N PHE A 961 -14.06 19.91 50.35
CA PHE A 961 -14.02 19.17 51.62
C PHE A 961 -13.58 17.71 51.42
N ASP A 962 -14.10 17.02 50.39
CA ASP A 962 -13.74 15.63 50.10
C ASP A 962 -12.27 15.45 49.73
N LEU A 963 -11.65 16.51 49.19
CA LEU A 963 -10.24 16.50 48.83
C LEU A 963 -9.31 16.70 50.03
N TYR A 964 -9.68 17.60 50.96
CA TYR A 964 -8.86 17.92 52.13
C TYR A 964 -9.15 16.95 53.29
N LYS A 965 -8.49 15.79 53.29
CA LYS A 965 -8.69 14.73 54.30
C LYS A 965 -7.77 14.83 55.53
N GLY A 966 -6.93 15.86 55.61
CA GLY A 966 -5.95 16.02 56.68
C GLY A 966 -4.72 16.83 56.23
N CYS A 967 -3.74 16.95 57.12
CA CYS A 967 -2.55 17.76 56.84
C CYS A 967 -1.74 17.24 55.64
N PHE A 968 -1.05 18.14 54.95
CA PHE A 968 -0.19 17.81 53.81
C PHE A 968 0.99 16.94 54.24
N LEU A 969 1.17 15.77 53.62
CA LEU A 969 2.25 14.80 53.89
C LEU A 969 2.43 14.47 55.39
N PRO A 970 1.45 13.83 56.07
CA PRO A 970 1.49 13.62 57.53
C PRO A 970 2.64 12.71 58.01
N ALA A 971 3.18 11.85 57.14
CA ALA A 971 4.32 11.00 57.50
C ALA A 971 5.67 11.77 57.55
N ASP A 972 5.73 12.97 56.96
CA ASP A 972 6.94 13.76 56.82
C ASP A 972 6.92 14.96 57.79
N ILE A 973 6.39 14.79 59.01
CA ILE A 973 6.20 15.90 59.97
C ILE A 973 7.53 16.56 60.37
N SER A 974 8.58 15.76 60.53
CA SER A 974 9.92 16.22 60.90
C SER A 974 10.67 16.97 59.80
N CYS A 975 10.16 16.98 58.57
CA CYS A 975 10.81 17.62 57.43
C CYS A 975 10.50 19.13 57.38
N LEU A 976 11.51 19.97 57.64
CA LEU A 976 11.38 21.44 57.71
C LEU A 976 10.73 22.07 56.46
N TRP A 977 10.96 21.49 55.29
CA TRP A 977 10.44 21.98 54.01
C TRP A 977 8.93 21.80 53.84
N THR A 978 8.27 20.97 54.65
CA THR A 978 6.81 20.82 54.63
C THR A 978 6.08 21.90 55.45
N VAL A 979 6.79 22.60 56.35
CA VAL A 979 6.18 23.48 57.35
C VAL A 979 5.43 24.66 56.71
N SER A 980 6.06 25.32 55.74
CA SER A 980 5.48 26.50 55.08
C SER A 980 4.20 26.15 54.30
N ILE A 981 4.26 25.10 53.46
CA ILE A 981 3.11 24.68 52.66
C ILE A 981 1.96 24.13 53.53
N ARG A 982 2.25 23.40 54.62
CA ARG A 982 1.22 22.96 55.58
C ARG A 982 0.49 24.14 56.20
N LYS A 983 1.21 25.15 56.70
CA LYS A 983 0.59 26.35 57.29
C LYS A 983 -0.26 27.10 56.26
N SER A 984 0.23 27.22 55.02
CA SER A 984 -0.52 27.83 53.92
C SER A 984 -1.81 27.08 53.62
N LEU A 985 -1.74 25.75 53.46
CA LEU A 985 -2.89 24.90 53.15
C LEU A 985 -3.90 24.84 54.31
N GLN A 986 -3.44 24.79 55.56
CA GLN A 986 -4.30 24.86 56.74
C GLN A 986 -5.06 26.19 56.78
N LYS A 987 -4.40 27.32 56.52
CA LYS A 987 -5.06 28.64 56.42
C LYS A 987 -6.10 28.67 55.29
N LYS A 988 -5.80 28.06 54.15
CA LYS A 988 -6.75 27.94 53.02
C LYS A 988 -7.96 27.07 53.37
N PHE A 989 -7.75 25.94 54.04
CA PHE A 989 -8.83 25.09 54.54
C PHE A 989 -9.69 25.81 55.58
N PHE A 990 -9.07 26.53 56.52
CA PHE A 990 -9.81 27.36 57.48
C PHE A 990 -10.72 28.37 56.77
N ARG A 991 -10.19 29.06 55.75
CA ARG A 991 -10.98 29.99 54.94
C ARG A 991 -12.13 29.31 54.20
N LEU A 992 -11.92 28.10 53.67
CA LEU A 992 -12.98 27.31 53.03
C LEU A 992 -14.13 27.04 53.99
N VAL A 993 -13.82 26.49 55.18
CA VAL A 993 -14.81 26.15 56.21
C VAL A 993 -15.65 27.37 56.59
N MET A 994 -14.98 28.50 56.85
CA MET A 994 -15.68 29.74 57.22
C MET A 994 -16.52 30.29 56.06
N LEU A 995 -16.04 30.23 54.81
CA LEU A 995 -16.80 30.66 53.64
C LEU A 995 -18.05 29.79 53.44
N SER A 996 -17.92 28.47 53.50
CA SER A 996 -19.03 27.53 53.33
C SER A 996 -20.06 27.63 54.45
N GLY A 997 -19.59 27.70 55.71
CA GLY A 997 -20.46 27.81 56.88
C GLY A 997 -21.24 29.13 56.87
N ASN A 998 -20.56 30.26 56.64
CA ASN A 998 -21.21 31.57 56.52
C ASN A 998 -22.23 31.63 55.38
N TYR A 999 -21.92 31.01 54.24
CA TYR A 999 -22.83 30.93 53.11
C TYR A 999 -24.13 30.18 53.47
N LEU A 1000 -24.02 29.03 54.13
CA LEU A 1000 -25.15 28.22 54.59
C LEU A 1000 -25.97 28.90 55.69
N GLU A 1001 -25.30 29.52 56.66
CA GLU A 1001 -25.95 30.28 57.74
C GLU A 1001 -26.78 31.46 57.20
N ARG A 1002 -26.25 32.21 56.22
CA ARG A 1002 -26.97 33.30 55.56
C ARG A 1002 -28.20 32.81 54.80
N ALA A 1003 -28.12 31.62 54.21
CA ALA A 1003 -29.25 30.95 53.57
C ALA A 1003 -30.18 30.22 54.56
N LYS A 1004 -29.95 30.38 55.88
CA LYS A 1004 -30.70 29.74 56.98
C LYS A 1004 -30.71 28.20 56.93
N GLN A 1005 -29.75 27.59 56.25
CA GLN A 1005 -29.56 26.14 56.20
C GLN A 1005 -28.69 25.66 57.37
N TRP A 1006 -29.18 25.89 58.60
CA TRP A 1006 -28.42 25.64 59.83
C TRP A 1006 -27.99 24.19 60.00
N GLN A 1007 -28.82 23.23 59.59
CA GLN A 1007 -28.51 21.80 59.72
C GLN A 1007 -27.35 21.36 58.83
N ILE A 1008 -27.26 21.90 57.60
CA ILE A 1008 -26.14 21.62 56.68
C ILE A 1008 -24.86 22.32 57.18
N ALA A 1009 -24.99 23.53 57.75
CA ALA A 1009 -23.85 24.23 58.35
C ALA A 1009 -23.25 23.46 59.54
N VAL A 1010 -24.09 22.82 60.37
CA VAL A 1010 -23.65 21.92 61.46
C VAL A 1010 -22.76 20.82 60.90
N GLU A 1011 -23.22 20.10 59.87
CA GLU A 1011 -22.46 19.00 59.26
C GLU A 1011 -21.09 19.45 58.74
N TYR A 1012 -21.00 20.66 58.19
CA TYR A 1012 -19.74 21.22 57.66
C TYR A 1012 -18.75 21.57 58.79
N TYR A 1013 -19.24 22.19 59.87
CA TYR A 1013 -18.39 22.53 61.00
C TYR A 1013 -17.95 21.27 61.78
N GLU A 1014 -18.82 20.26 61.92
CA GLU A 1014 -18.47 18.97 62.52
C GLU A 1014 -17.36 18.27 61.71
N ARG A 1015 -17.50 18.17 60.39
CA ARG A 1015 -16.45 17.62 59.49
C ARG A 1015 -15.14 18.41 59.58
N ALA A 1016 -15.21 19.73 59.71
CA ALA A 1016 -14.01 20.57 59.85
C ALA A 1016 -13.28 20.32 61.19
N ILE A 1017 -14.03 20.13 62.27
CA ILE A 1017 -13.51 19.83 63.61
C ILE A 1017 -12.83 18.45 63.66
N GLU A 1018 -13.34 17.46 62.93
CA GLU A 1018 -12.66 16.16 62.81
C GLU A 1018 -11.27 16.27 62.18
N ILE A 1019 -11.04 17.28 61.33
CA ILE A 1019 -9.77 17.54 60.65
C ILE A 1019 -8.85 18.45 61.48
N ASP A 1020 -9.40 19.51 62.07
CA ASP A 1020 -8.70 20.47 62.93
C ASP A 1020 -9.52 20.74 64.20
N ASN A 1021 -9.27 19.93 65.24
CA ASN A 1021 -9.99 19.98 66.50
C ASN A 1021 -9.52 21.12 67.45
N LEU A 1022 -8.63 21.99 67.00
CA LEU A 1022 -8.07 23.10 67.79
C LEU A 1022 -8.56 24.47 67.30
N ALA A 1023 -9.30 24.52 66.20
CA ALA A 1023 -9.86 25.73 65.63
C ALA A 1023 -11.11 26.19 66.40
N GLU A 1024 -10.89 27.02 67.42
CA GLU A 1024 -11.94 27.52 68.33
C GLU A 1024 -13.11 28.22 67.63
N GLU A 1025 -12.86 28.99 66.55
CA GLU A 1025 -13.93 29.64 65.77
C GLU A 1025 -14.94 28.64 65.18
N PHE A 1026 -14.52 27.43 64.78
CA PHE A 1026 -15.45 26.42 64.25
C PHE A 1026 -16.45 25.98 65.32
N TYR A 1027 -15.99 25.78 66.55
CA TYR A 1027 -16.82 25.43 67.69
C TYR A 1027 -17.78 26.57 68.04
N GLN A 1028 -17.33 27.84 68.01
CA GLN A 1028 -18.21 28.99 68.23
C GLN A 1028 -19.36 29.03 67.22
N ARG A 1029 -19.07 28.87 65.92
CA ARG A 1029 -20.12 28.87 64.87
C ARG A 1029 -21.04 27.67 64.98
N LEU A 1030 -20.51 26.49 65.33
CA LEU A 1030 -21.30 25.28 65.57
C LEU A 1030 -22.27 25.46 66.76
N MET A 1031 -21.80 26.05 67.86
CA MET A 1031 -22.64 26.41 69.01
C MET A 1031 -23.79 27.37 68.61
N MET A 1032 -23.49 28.37 67.77
CA MET A 1032 -24.51 29.28 67.24
C MET A 1032 -25.54 28.55 66.37
N CYS A 1033 -25.11 27.63 65.50
CA CYS A 1033 -26.01 26.86 64.64
C CYS A 1033 -26.94 25.96 65.46
N HIS A 1034 -26.42 25.24 66.47
CA HIS A 1034 -27.25 24.46 67.39
C HIS A 1034 -28.22 25.33 68.20
N HIS A 1035 -27.79 26.52 68.63
CA HIS A 1035 -28.67 27.45 69.32
C HIS A 1035 -29.81 27.94 68.41
N ARG A 1036 -29.54 28.23 67.12
CA ARG A 1036 -30.56 28.60 66.12
C ARG A 1036 -31.53 27.46 65.75
N LEU A 1037 -31.13 26.22 65.98
CA LEU A 1037 -31.96 25.01 65.82
C LEU A 1037 -32.71 24.63 67.12
N ASP A 1038 -32.68 25.49 68.15
CA ASP A 1038 -33.23 25.23 69.49
C ASP A 1038 -32.65 23.98 70.20
N LYS A 1039 -31.48 23.48 69.74
CA LYS A 1039 -30.76 22.33 70.31
C LYS A 1039 -29.75 22.77 71.37
N ARG A 1040 -30.23 23.40 72.45
CA ARG A 1040 -29.39 24.01 73.49
C ARG A 1040 -28.42 23.03 74.18
N LEU A 1041 -28.84 21.79 74.42
CA LEU A 1041 -27.98 20.75 75.03
C LEU A 1041 -26.80 20.40 74.13
N GLU A 1042 -27.00 20.34 72.81
CA GLU A 1042 -25.91 20.06 71.85
C GLU A 1042 -24.89 21.21 71.80
N ALA A 1043 -25.35 22.47 71.82
CA ALA A 1043 -24.43 23.62 71.92
C ALA A 1043 -23.56 23.59 73.19
N VAL A 1044 -24.11 23.15 74.32
CA VAL A 1044 -23.35 22.97 75.58
C VAL A 1044 -22.33 21.83 75.45
N LYS A 1045 -22.69 20.72 74.82
CA LYS A 1045 -21.75 19.61 74.57
C LYS A 1045 -20.59 20.04 73.69
N VAL A 1046 -20.84 20.84 72.64
CA VAL A 1046 -19.82 21.38 71.73
C VAL A 1046 -18.80 22.24 72.50
N TYR A 1047 -19.25 23.10 73.42
CA TYR A 1047 -18.34 23.87 74.29
C TYR A 1047 -17.46 22.97 75.17
N HIS A 1048 -18.04 21.94 75.80
CA HIS A 1048 -17.26 21.02 76.63
C HIS A 1048 -16.26 20.20 75.80
N HIS A 1049 -16.61 19.84 74.56
CA HIS A 1049 -15.69 19.21 73.63
C HIS A 1049 -14.49 20.12 73.35
N LEU A 1050 -14.71 21.37 72.95
CA LEU A 1050 -13.63 22.34 72.72
C LEU A 1050 -12.72 22.50 73.95
N ARG A 1051 -13.32 22.68 75.13
CA ARG A 1051 -12.58 22.86 76.39
C ARG A 1051 -11.67 21.67 76.67
N ASN A 1052 -12.14 20.45 76.45
CA ASN A 1052 -11.34 19.25 76.62
C ASN A 1052 -10.22 19.17 75.58
N ALA A 1053 -10.49 19.49 74.32
CA ALA A 1053 -9.50 19.49 73.24
C ALA A 1053 -8.35 20.47 73.53
N LEU A 1054 -8.66 21.75 73.82
CA LEU A 1054 -7.67 22.79 74.14
C LEU A 1054 -6.87 22.48 75.41
N SER A 1055 -7.54 21.97 76.45
CA SER A 1055 -6.87 21.59 77.70
C SER A 1055 -5.92 20.41 77.50
N SER A 1056 -6.25 19.47 76.61
CA SER A 1056 -5.42 18.28 76.37
C SER A 1056 -4.14 18.58 75.57
N VAL A 1057 -4.22 19.49 74.58
CA VAL A 1057 -3.11 19.77 73.67
C VAL A 1057 -2.25 20.95 74.15
N TYR A 1058 -2.87 22.03 74.62
CA TYR A 1058 -2.18 23.28 74.96
C TYR A 1058 -2.28 23.65 76.44
N GLN A 1059 -3.07 22.93 77.25
CA GLN A 1059 -3.35 23.26 78.66
C GLN A 1059 -3.92 24.67 78.87
N ILE A 1060 -4.65 25.18 77.87
CA ILE A 1060 -5.30 26.49 77.91
C ILE A 1060 -6.82 26.36 78.01
N THR A 1061 -7.48 27.39 78.53
CA THR A 1061 -8.94 27.52 78.56
C THR A 1061 -9.47 28.18 77.28
N PRO A 1062 -10.75 27.96 76.91
CA PRO A 1062 -11.40 28.66 75.80
C PRO A 1062 -11.30 30.19 75.91
N SER A 1063 -11.35 30.88 74.78
CA SER A 1063 -11.26 32.33 74.69
C SER A 1063 -12.43 33.05 75.40
N PRO A 1064 -12.26 34.32 75.79
CA PRO A 1064 -13.32 35.12 76.39
C PRO A 1064 -14.60 35.19 75.54
N GLU A 1065 -14.46 35.22 74.21
CA GLU A 1065 -15.57 35.25 73.26
C GLU A 1065 -16.37 33.95 73.28
N THR A 1066 -15.69 32.79 73.33
CA THR A 1066 -16.35 31.48 73.44
C THR A 1066 -17.07 31.32 74.78
N GLU A 1067 -16.44 31.80 75.86
CA GLU A 1067 -17.02 31.78 77.21
C GLU A 1067 -18.27 32.67 77.31
N ALA A 1068 -18.23 33.85 76.68
CA ALA A 1068 -19.38 34.75 76.57
C ALA A 1068 -20.52 34.13 75.77
N LEU A 1069 -20.21 33.47 74.64
CA LEU A 1069 -21.20 32.75 73.84
C LEU A 1069 -21.87 31.63 74.63
N TYR A 1070 -21.09 30.79 75.34
CA TYR A 1070 -21.60 29.73 76.21
C TYR A 1070 -22.55 30.27 77.28
N ARG A 1071 -22.15 31.34 77.98
CA ARG A 1071 -22.99 32.00 79.00
C ARG A 1071 -24.29 32.55 78.39
N SER A 1072 -24.24 33.15 77.20
CA SER A 1072 -25.43 33.70 76.52
C SER A 1072 -26.45 32.62 76.15
N ILE A 1073 -25.98 31.43 75.74
CA ILE A 1073 -26.80 30.26 75.43
C ILE A 1073 -27.41 29.68 76.71
N LEU A 1074 -26.69 29.75 77.84
CA LEU A 1074 -27.19 29.33 79.15
C LEU A 1074 -28.19 30.30 79.79
N SER A 1075 -28.04 31.61 79.60
CA SER A 1075 -28.96 32.62 80.15
C SER A 1075 -30.24 32.79 79.32
N GLY A 1076 -30.30 32.24 78.10
CA GLY A 1076 -31.48 32.37 77.21
C GLY A 1076 -31.72 33.79 76.69
N THR A 1077 -30.73 34.69 76.84
CA THR A 1077 -30.85 36.12 76.52
C THR A 1077 -30.65 36.44 75.04
N HIS A 1078 -30.19 35.48 74.23
CA HIS A 1078 -30.18 35.59 72.77
C HIS A 1078 -31.55 35.21 72.18
N LYS A 1079 -32.54 36.10 72.29
CA LYS A 1079 -33.75 35.98 71.46
C LYS A 1079 -33.40 36.24 69.98
N PRO A 1080 -34.03 35.52 69.03
CA PRO A 1080 -33.82 35.76 67.61
C PRO A 1080 -34.43 37.11 67.22
N GLU A 1081 -33.63 38.14 66.94
CA GLU A 1081 -34.14 39.35 66.30
C GLU A 1081 -34.63 38.99 64.89
N CYS A 1082 -35.96 38.86 64.76
CA CYS A 1082 -36.67 39.07 63.51
C CYS A 1082 -36.69 40.60 63.22
N LYS A 1083 -35.59 41.15 62.70
CA LYS A 1083 -35.65 42.45 62.01
C LYS A 1083 -35.86 42.18 60.53
N LYS A 1084 -37.04 42.58 60.04
CA LYS A 1084 -37.37 42.72 58.61
C LYS A 1084 -36.24 43.47 57.90
N PHE A 1085 -35.69 42.89 56.84
CA PHE A 1085 -35.48 43.49 55.52
C PHE A 1085 -35.28 42.39 54.49
#